data_AF-A0A834IQH7-F1
#
_entry.id   AF-A0A834IQH7-F1
#
_cell.length_a   1.000
_cell.length_b   1.000
_cell.length_c   1.000
_cell.angle_alpha   90.00
_cell.angle_beta   90.00
_cell.angle_gamma   90.00
#
_symmetry.space_group_name_H-M   'P 1'
#
loop_
_entity.id
_entity.type
_entity.pdbx_description
1 polymer ?
#
loop_
_entity_poly.entity_id
_entity_poly.type
_entity_poly.pdbx_seq_one_letter_code
_entity_poly.pdbx_strand_id
1 'polypeptide(L)'
;MDINIATTQEKSVLDPDHQILKRFQDALKDHYVRQINRLKSEIFEYESETKKKNEERDQLGVEVYETQQTVCRQQKTLEELTSDVQNIITAKQEVENKIQESKDKYKEAKETLIAAEKYNLDLQNEINSVNLLISQVSQWESKIESNLLVNQRIAEKTRKDNLRLAEEKRKQDAQLYKVMCSIWKLEGEIETMNLQITLKESEKDELEERIAMGNTHLEALQAEYRCLMHSWNSVVIAIGSRDRIVECLRKETQKINEQIKSTISEIEKVIKLTKKEMNENERYTLNKSRAELDVSNCKRQIADQLAKFDEYSATSANLQNIIEQTEKDVEHIVAENNAKLTVLSILTKDYDKIYNTKVSLEQQLLQDIENQAANDKVAGNLYRTLNTIKEKKKDLEIIMNEAENKQSLISSDMEVQKYMNEENTRLLTEVEKQRTDLENAADQIQADKDKYDMLFRKKERQVTVLNNKLETLLEKSQMNALISPQELRITTLEKHIEETQEKIKHLQIFWLREQKNLLNVSKERQEQIHKLNLLKKQNLILEQKNLKVSNEIESYKAQERNILRNINNLQNKVSSLCDILTKRKDKKSVLDKSNYYVQYQYDGKLKDAELECLQLEADIAEIEDDKAALSKELIELNREALEWEKKVKLGKETKLQLRGEQHKGGEIENMKLEIQRMNVIYSQLKKAQEKLLKDLEHCVSRRDAIFTVAEARQKRSKALEEKTRINYSRKMDEVRNRIKQQENEMKSVQEKIEKLYEEKDRIAQELHNVVSEIEFCENYQKSLLFDIEQRKTNRQLKYEMLLMMQKKLNVYRDLDAKKQPFLHTKRSLMKRTHSELKEVNGKLCCIVENLQSDFPLYGVELKRLYNTLKVYIFTEYQSNLDVRTSFLK
;
A
#
# COMPACT_ATOMS: atom_id res chain seq x y z
N MET A 1 92.11 172.25 -63.64
CA MET A 1 91.99 173.68 -63.95
C MET A 1 91.59 174.41 -62.68
N ASP A 2 92.49 175.27 -62.22
CA ASP A 2 92.25 176.71 -62.04
C ASP A 2 91.49 177.27 -60.81
N ILE A 3 92.24 178.11 -60.07
CA ILE A 3 91.85 179.36 -59.35
C ILE A 3 91.23 179.19 -57.94
N ASN A 4 91.97 179.23 -56.80
CA ASN A 4 92.83 180.29 -56.18
C ASN A 4 92.11 181.13 -55.07
N ILE A 5 92.90 181.81 -54.23
CA ILE A 5 92.66 183.04 -53.40
C ILE A 5 92.55 182.91 -51.85
N ALA A 6 93.50 183.61 -51.18
CA ALA A 6 93.56 184.19 -49.81
C ALA A 6 93.33 183.31 -48.55
N THR A 7 94.05 183.38 -47.41
CA THR A 7 94.98 184.33 -46.71
C THR A 7 94.37 185.50 -45.90
N THR A 8 94.62 185.52 -44.58
CA THR A 8 94.89 186.74 -43.76
C THR A 8 95.51 186.36 -42.40
N GLN A 9 96.01 187.33 -41.61
CA GLN A 9 96.87 187.14 -40.43
C GLN A 9 96.38 187.93 -39.18
N GLU A 10 97.23 187.98 -38.13
CA GLU A 10 97.30 188.94 -37.01
C GLU A 10 96.55 188.57 -35.70
N LYS A 11 97.04 188.88 -34.48
CA LYS A 11 98.39 189.30 -33.99
C LYS A 11 98.53 188.97 -32.48
N SER A 12 99.74 189.04 -31.93
CA SER A 12 100.08 188.75 -30.52
C SER A 12 100.26 189.99 -29.63
N VAL A 13 100.10 189.82 -28.31
CA VAL A 13 100.63 190.73 -27.26
C VAL A 13 101.05 189.92 -26.03
N LEU A 14 102.16 190.32 -25.39
CA LEU A 14 102.85 189.73 -24.22
C LEU A 14 103.60 188.39 -24.48
N ASP A 15 104.71 188.22 -23.76
CA ASP A 15 105.89 187.46 -24.18
C ASP A 15 106.01 186.08 -23.46
N PRO A 16 106.26 184.96 -24.18
CA PRO A 16 106.09 183.59 -23.65
C PRO A 16 106.93 183.12 -22.44
N ASP A 17 108.09 183.70 -22.12
CA ASP A 17 109.09 183.04 -21.24
C ASP A 17 109.02 183.38 -19.72
N HIS A 18 107.82 183.59 -19.16
CA HIS A 18 107.65 183.63 -17.70
C HIS A 18 107.35 182.24 -17.10
N GLN A 19 108.35 181.65 -16.42
CA GLN A 19 108.44 180.21 -16.09
C GLN A 19 107.26 179.55 -15.34
N ILE A 20 106.33 180.31 -14.76
CA ILE A 20 105.27 179.79 -13.87
C ILE A 20 104.02 179.33 -14.63
N LEU A 21 103.75 179.83 -15.86
CA LEU A 21 102.50 179.55 -16.58
C LEU A 21 102.49 178.26 -17.43
N LYS A 22 103.65 177.63 -17.65
CA LYS A 22 103.84 176.59 -18.67
C LYS A 22 102.99 175.33 -18.45
N ARG A 23 102.96 174.78 -17.23
CA ARG A 23 102.29 173.49 -16.92
C ARG A 23 100.76 173.50 -17.05
N PHE A 24 100.10 174.66 -17.05
CA PHE A 24 98.64 174.73 -17.21
C PHE A 24 98.20 174.73 -18.68
N GLN A 25 99.03 175.29 -19.58
CA GLN A 25 98.70 175.39 -21.01
C GLN A 25 98.74 174.02 -21.71
N ASP A 26 99.69 173.15 -21.36
CA ASP A 26 99.82 171.81 -21.95
C ASP A 26 98.60 170.92 -21.66
N ALA A 27 98.08 170.96 -20.43
CA ALA A 27 96.94 170.13 -20.01
C ALA A 27 95.64 170.47 -20.77
N LEU A 28 95.43 171.74 -21.14
CA LEU A 28 94.28 172.15 -21.94
C LEU A 28 94.44 171.74 -23.42
N LYS A 29 95.68 171.74 -23.93
CA LYS A 29 96.02 171.39 -25.31
C LYS A 29 95.78 169.90 -25.61
N ASP A 30 96.15 169.03 -24.67
CA ASP A 30 96.06 167.57 -24.85
C ASP A 30 94.60 167.05 -24.95
N HIS A 31 93.67 167.70 -24.24
CA HIS A 31 92.23 167.36 -24.31
C HIS A 31 91.67 167.48 -25.75
N TYR A 32 92.04 168.55 -26.48
CA TYR A 32 91.57 168.75 -27.85
C TYR A 32 92.20 167.76 -28.85
N VAL A 33 93.45 167.33 -28.63
CA VAL A 33 94.11 166.32 -29.49
C VAL A 33 93.40 164.96 -29.42
N ARG A 34 92.91 164.55 -28.25
CA ARG A 34 92.21 163.27 -28.06
C ARG A 34 90.88 163.21 -28.84
N GLN A 35 90.12 164.30 -28.88
CA GLN A 35 88.89 164.39 -29.71
C GLN A 35 89.20 164.28 -31.21
N ILE A 36 90.24 164.96 -31.69
CA ILE A 36 90.65 164.92 -33.11
C ILE A 36 91.08 163.51 -33.53
N ASN A 37 91.75 162.76 -32.66
CA ASN A 37 92.16 161.39 -32.95
C ASN A 37 90.95 160.43 -32.98
N ARG A 38 89.94 160.61 -32.12
CA ARG A 38 88.72 159.78 -32.12
C ARG A 38 87.97 159.86 -33.46
N LEU A 39 87.75 161.06 -33.99
CA LEU A 39 87.08 161.26 -35.28
C LEU A 39 87.86 160.64 -36.46
N LYS A 40 89.19 160.47 -36.34
CA LYS A 40 89.99 159.76 -37.35
C LYS A 40 89.85 158.24 -37.25
N SER A 41 89.69 157.68 -36.05
CA SER A 41 89.39 156.25 -35.88
C SER A 41 88.02 155.89 -36.46
N GLU A 42 86.99 156.70 -36.18
CA GLU A 42 85.63 156.45 -36.66
C GLU A 42 85.56 156.46 -38.22
N ILE A 43 86.35 157.30 -38.91
CA ILE A 43 86.48 157.26 -40.38
C ILE A 43 87.13 155.95 -40.88
N PHE A 44 88.19 155.48 -40.23
CA PHE A 44 88.90 154.26 -40.62
C PHE A 44 88.05 152.99 -40.40
N GLU A 45 87.18 152.98 -39.38
CA GLU A 45 86.25 151.87 -39.14
C GLU A 45 85.24 151.74 -40.28
N TYR A 46 84.65 152.84 -40.78
CA TYR A 46 83.74 152.79 -41.92
C TYR A 46 84.41 152.33 -43.23
N GLU A 47 85.65 152.73 -43.50
CA GLU A 47 86.40 152.23 -44.68
C GLU A 47 86.69 150.72 -44.57
N SER A 48 86.96 150.21 -43.36
CA SER A 48 87.17 148.79 -43.11
C SER A 48 85.88 147.97 -43.26
N GLU A 49 84.76 148.49 -42.74
CA GLU A 49 83.44 147.85 -42.82
C GLU A 49 82.94 147.77 -44.26
N THR A 50 83.19 148.81 -45.07
CA THR A 50 82.85 148.84 -46.50
C THR A 50 83.56 147.74 -47.30
N LYS A 51 84.80 147.39 -46.95
CA LYS A 51 85.52 146.26 -47.59
C LYS A 51 84.90 144.91 -47.24
N LYS A 52 84.65 144.66 -45.95
CA LYS A 52 84.04 143.39 -45.49
C LYS A 52 82.70 143.11 -46.16
N LYS A 53 81.88 144.13 -46.40
CA LYS A 53 80.58 143.99 -47.06
C LYS A 53 80.66 143.55 -48.54
N ASN A 54 81.78 143.79 -49.22
CA ASN A 54 82.02 143.19 -50.55
C ASN A 54 82.50 141.73 -50.44
N GLU A 55 83.35 141.41 -49.46
CA GLU A 55 83.81 140.04 -49.22
C GLU A 55 82.64 139.11 -48.81
N GLU A 56 81.74 139.58 -47.95
CA GLU A 56 80.48 138.90 -47.57
C GLU A 56 79.57 138.65 -48.79
N ARG A 57 79.45 139.63 -49.70
CA ARG A 57 78.64 139.50 -50.93
C ARG A 57 79.15 138.38 -51.83
N ASP A 58 80.47 138.30 -51.99
CA ASP A 58 81.08 137.33 -52.90
C ASP A 58 81.10 135.91 -52.29
N GLN A 59 81.18 135.80 -50.96
CA GLN A 59 80.95 134.54 -50.23
C GLN A 59 79.50 134.04 -50.38
N LEU A 60 78.50 134.92 -50.22
CA LEU A 60 77.09 134.57 -50.45
C LEU A 60 76.83 134.07 -51.88
N GLY A 61 77.57 134.57 -52.88
CA GLY A 61 77.51 134.07 -54.25
C GLY A 61 77.94 132.60 -54.40
N VAL A 62 78.91 132.16 -53.58
CA VAL A 62 79.37 130.75 -53.56
C VAL A 62 78.38 129.86 -52.80
N GLU A 63 77.89 130.29 -51.64
CA GLU A 63 76.90 129.53 -50.85
C GLU A 63 75.60 129.27 -51.63
N VAL A 64 75.14 130.24 -52.43
CA VAL A 64 73.98 130.07 -53.32
C VAL A 64 74.24 129.01 -54.40
N TYR A 65 75.46 128.90 -54.92
CA TYR A 65 75.81 127.88 -55.91
C TYR A 65 75.92 126.47 -55.30
N GLU A 66 76.49 126.34 -54.11
CA GLU A 66 76.58 125.05 -53.39
C GLU A 66 75.21 124.55 -52.92
N THR A 67 74.35 125.45 -52.44
CA THR A 67 72.95 125.11 -52.12
C THR A 67 72.16 124.70 -53.36
N GLN A 68 72.36 125.35 -54.51
CA GLN A 68 71.72 124.92 -55.75
C GLN A 68 72.24 123.56 -56.26
N GLN A 69 73.53 123.26 -56.11
CA GLN A 69 74.06 121.93 -56.44
C GLN A 69 73.52 120.83 -55.51
N THR A 70 73.30 121.11 -54.23
CA THR A 70 72.70 120.15 -53.28
C THR A 70 71.21 119.93 -53.52
N VAL A 71 70.45 120.95 -53.94
CA VAL A 71 69.05 120.78 -54.37
C VAL A 71 68.93 119.84 -55.58
N CYS A 72 69.79 119.98 -56.60
CA CYS A 72 69.78 119.06 -57.75
C CYS A 72 70.06 117.59 -57.35
N ARG A 73 70.92 117.36 -56.35
CA ARG A 73 71.15 116.01 -55.79
C ARG A 73 69.90 115.49 -55.07
N GLN A 74 69.23 116.33 -54.29
CA GLN A 74 68.00 115.97 -53.58
C GLN A 74 66.85 115.62 -54.54
N GLN A 75 66.68 116.37 -55.64
CA GLN A 75 65.68 116.05 -56.67
C GLN A 75 65.93 114.65 -57.27
N LYS A 76 67.17 114.31 -57.63
CA LYS A 76 67.49 112.97 -58.15
C LYS A 76 67.17 111.86 -57.15
N THR A 77 67.48 112.06 -55.86
CA THR A 77 67.12 111.06 -54.83
C THR A 77 65.60 110.96 -54.60
N LEU A 78 64.81 112.00 -54.87
CA LEU A 78 63.34 111.94 -54.82
C LEU A 78 62.75 111.19 -56.02
N GLU A 79 63.35 111.31 -57.21
CA GLU A 79 62.98 110.52 -58.39
C GLU A 79 63.26 109.03 -58.17
N GLU A 80 64.44 108.70 -57.62
CA GLU A 80 64.83 107.34 -57.22
C GLU A 80 63.85 106.75 -56.18
N LEU A 81 63.55 107.49 -55.10
CA LEU A 81 62.57 107.07 -54.09
C LEU A 81 61.14 106.94 -54.65
N THR A 82 60.76 107.75 -55.64
CA THR A 82 59.43 107.66 -56.28
C THR A 82 59.32 106.39 -57.13
N SER A 83 60.40 106.01 -57.83
CA SER A 83 60.50 104.72 -58.51
C SER A 83 60.38 103.54 -57.54
N ASP A 84 61.09 103.58 -56.40
CA ASP A 84 61.03 102.52 -55.39
C ASP A 84 59.64 102.37 -54.76
N VAL A 85 58.95 103.48 -54.47
CA VAL A 85 57.56 103.45 -54.01
C VAL A 85 56.64 102.81 -55.05
N GLN A 86 56.82 103.10 -56.34
CA GLN A 86 56.00 102.50 -57.39
C GLN A 86 56.25 100.97 -57.51
N ASN A 87 57.51 100.52 -57.37
CA ASN A 87 57.88 99.11 -57.34
C ASN A 87 57.30 98.37 -56.11
N ILE A 88 57.21 99.04 -54.95
CA ILE A 88 56.58 98.50 -53.74
C ILE A 88 55.05 98.39 -53.92
N ILE A 89 54.41 99.35 -54.62
CA ILE A 89 52.97 99.30 -54.91
C ILE A 89 52.62 98.13 -55.82
N THR A 90 53.37 97.88 -56.89
CA THR A 90 53.12 96.74 -57.79
C THR A 90 53.36 95.40 -57.09
N ALA A 91 54.46 95.27 -56.33
CA ALA A 91 54.73 94.08 -55.52
C ALA A 91 53.62 93.81 -54.46
N LYS A 92 53.08 94.88 -53.84
CA LYS A 92 51.93 94.76 -52.93
C LYS A 92 50.68 94.24 -53.63
N GLN A 93 50.36 94.75 -54.82
CA GLN A 93 49.20 94.30 -55.59
C GLN A 93 49.33 92.84 -56.04
N GLU A 94 50.53 92.37 -56.42
CA GLU A 94 50.77 90.95 -56.68
C GLU A 94 50.51 90.07 -55.45
N VAL A 95 50.93 90.51 -54.26
CA VAL A 95 50.70 89.77 -53.01
C VAL A 95 49.22 89.79 -52.61
N GLU A 96 48.53 90.91 -52.77
CA GLU A 96 47.07 91.00 -52.51
C GLU A 96 46.27 90.09 -53.46
N ASN A 97 46.65 90.01 -54.74
CA ASN A 97 46.04 89.08 -55.69
C ASN A 97 46.30 87.62 -55.31
N LYS A 98 47.54 87.25 -54.97
CA LYS A 98 47.91 85.88 -54.52
C LYS A 98 47.18 85.50 -53.22
N ILE A 99 46.97 86.45 -52.31
CA ILE A 99 46.16 86.26 -51.09
C ILE A 99 44.69 86.06 -51.44
N GLN A 100 44.14 86.79 -52.43
CA GLN A 100 42.76 86.63 -52.84
C GLN A 100 42.51 85.27 -53.51
N GLU A 101 43.38 84.84 -54.43
CA GLU A 101 43.32 83.48 -54.98
C GLU A 101 43.37 82.40 -53.89
N SER A 102 44.22 82.57 -52.88
CA SER A 102 44.34 81.63 -51.76
C SER A 102 43.08 81.60 -50.88
N LYS A 103 42.43 82.75 -50.67
CA LYS A 103 41.14 82.84 -49.96
C LYS A 103 40.01 82.14 -50.72
N ASP A 104 39.95 82.29 -52.03
CA ASP A 104 38.87 81.69 -52.83
C ASP A 104 39.08 80.17 -52.98
N LYS A 105 40.32 79.70 -53.19
CA LYS A 105 40.68 78.27 -53.08
C LYS A 105 40.35 77.69 -51.70
N TYR A 106 40.53 78.46 -50.62
CA TYR A 106 40.12 78.03 -49.27
C TYR A 106 38.59 77.95 -49.08
N LYS A 107 37.80 78.83 -49.73
CA LYS A 107 36.33 78.69 -49.74
C LYS A 107 35.90 77.42 -50.46
N GLU A 108 36.43 77.17 -51.66
CA GLU A 108 36.14 75.96 -52.45
C GLU A 108 36.51 74.69 -51.66
N ALA A 109 37.67 74.68 -51.00
CA ALA A 109 38.09 73.59 -50.11
C ALA A 109 37.15 73.42 -48.90
N LYS A 110 36.63 74.52 -48.34
CA LYS A 110 35.68 74.47 -47.22
C LYS A 110 34.28 74.02 -47.64
N GLU A 111 33.79 74.44 -48.80
CA GLU A 111 32.49 74.02 -49.34
C GLU A 111 32.51 72.55 -49.76
N THR A 112 33.61 72.07 -50.35
CA THR A 112 33.81 70.63 -50.62
C THR A 112 33.98 69.80 -49.35
N LEU A 113 34.64 70.33 -48.31
CA LEU A 113 34.69 69.70 -46.98
C LEU A 113 33.28 69.54 -46.37
N ILE A 114 32.48 70.61 -46.33
CA ILE A 114 31.11 70.58 -45.77
C ILE A 114 30.20 69.63 -46.57
N ALA A 115 30.37 69.56 -47.89
CA ALA A 115 29.66 68.58 -48.72
C ALA A 115 30.07 67.14 -48.40
N ALA A 116 31.37 66.89 -48.18
CA ALA A 116 31.89 65.59 -47.79
C ALA A 116 31.48 65.17 -46.37
N GLU A 117 31.51 66.10 -45.40
CA GLU A 117 31.02 65.90 -44.02
C GLU A 117 29.54 65.49 -44.03
N LYS A 118 28.70 66.20 -44.81
CA LYS A 118 27.28 65.86 -44.94
C LYS A 118 27.08 64.48 -45.57
N TYR A 119 27.79 64.17 -46.65
CA TYR A 119 27.72 62.84 -47.28
C TYR A 119 28.20 61.72 -46.34
N ASN A 120 29.19 61.99 -45.50
CA ASN A 120 29.67 61.04 -44.48
C ASN A 120 28.62 60.83 -43.38
N LEU A 121 27.92 61.90 -42.95
CA LEU A 121 26.79 61.81 -42.01
C LEU A 121 25.62 61.01 -42.60
N ASP A 122 25.28 61.24 -43.87
CA ASP A 122 24.23 60.47 -44.57
C ASP A 122 24.61 58.98 -44.65
N LEU A 123 25.87 58.65 -45.00
CA LEU A 123 26.38 57.27 -44.97
C LEU A 123 26.40 56.67 -43.55
N GLN A 124 26.73 57.43 -42.51
CA GLN A 124 26.65 56.96 -41.13
C GLN A 124 25.21 56.67 -40.70
N ASN A 125 24.24 57.46 -41.16
CA ASN A 125 22.82 57.19 -40.94
C ASN A 125 22.36 55.92 -41.68
N GLU A 126 22.81 55.70 -42.92
CA GLU A 126 22.57 54.44 -43.64
C GLU A 126 23.18 53.24 -42.91
N ILE A 127 24.46 53.31 -42.52
CA ILE A 127 25.16 52.27 -41.74
C ILE A 127 24.42 51.98 -40.42
N ASN A 128 23.97 53.00 -39.70
CA ASN A 128 23.21 52.83 -38.46
C ASN A 128 21.83 52.17 -38.72
N SER A 129 21.16 52.49 -39.83
CA SER A 129 19.91 51.83 -40.21
C SER A 129 20.10 50.35 -40.60
N VAL A 130 21.21 50.03 -41.29
CA VAL A 130 21.59 48.67 -41.66
C VAL A 130 22.02 47.87 -40.45
N ASN A 131 22.79 48.45 -39.52
CA ASN A 131 23.14 47.82 -38.24
C ASN A 131 21.91 47.54 -37.37
N LEU A 132 20.93 48.45 -37.35
CA LEU A 132 19.64 48.22 -36.68
C LEU A 132 18.87 47.05 -37.33
N LEU A 133 18.84 46.98 -38.67
CA LEU A 133 18.22 45.87 -39.40
C LEU A 133 18.94 44.54 -39.15
N ILE A 134 20.27 44.51 -39.15
CA ILE A 134 21.08 43.33 -38.81
C ILE A 134 20.80 42.87 -37.37
N SER A 135 20.69 43.80 -36.42
CA SER A 135 20.31 43.47 -35.04
C SER A 135 18.91 42.86 -34.95
N GLN A 136 17.94 43.39 -35.71
CA GLN A 136 16.58 42.84 -35.79
C GLN A 136 16.56 41.44 -36.42
N VAL A 137 17.28 41.24 -37.53
CA VAL A 137 17.41 39.94 -38.20
C VAL A 137 18.08 38.91 -37.29
N SER A 138 19.21 39.25 -36.64
CA SER A 138 19.88 38.34 -35.70
C SER A 138 19.00 37.98 -34.50
N GLN A 139 18.20 38.93 -33.99
CA GLN A 139 17.18 38.64 -32.99
C GLN A 139 16.07 37.73 -33.53
N TRP A 140 15.70 37.82 -34.81
CA TRP A 140 14.72 36.93 -35.42
C TRP A 140 15.30 35.53 -35.64
N GLU A 141 16.54 35.41 -36.11
CA GLU A 141 17.27 34.15 -36.24
C GLU A 141 17.38 33.44 -34.88
N SER A 142 17.81 34.14 -33.83
CA SER A 142 17.88 33.58 -32.47
C SER A 142 16.51 33.15 -31.93
N LYS A 143 15.43 33.91 -32.23
CA LYS A 143 14.05 33.51 -31.90
C LYS A 143 13.59 32.30 -32.70
N ILE A 144 13.93 32.21 -33.99
CA ILE A 144 13.60 31.09 -34.88
C ILE A 144 14.37 29.82 -34.44
N GLU A 145 15.66 29.92 -34.14
CA GLU A 145 16.48 28.81 -33.65
C GLU A 145 16.00 28.33 -32.28
N SER A 146 15.69 29.24 -31.36
CA SER A 146 15.06 28.92 -30.07
C SER A 146 13.73 28.18 -30.27
N ASN A 147 12.84 28.70 -31.13
CA ASN A 147 11.57 28.06 -31.48
C ASN A 147 11.77 26.71 -32.18
N LEU A 148 12.81 26.54 -32.99
CA LEU A 148 13.14 25.29 -33.68
C LEU A 148 13.69 24.24 -32.70
N LEU A 149 14.54 24.62 -31.74
CA LEU A 149 15.00 23.77 -30.64
C LEU A 149 13.86 23.42 -29.67
N VAL A 150 12.85 24.29 -29.51
CA VAL A 150 11.61 24.00 -28.78
C VAL A 150 10.74 23.03 -29.57
N ASN A 151 10.52 23.27 -30.86
CA ASN A 151 9.73 22.40 -31.74
C ASN A 151 10.35 21.01 -31.92
N GLN A 152 11.69 20.90 -32.00
CA GLN A 152 12.39 19.62 -31.97
C GLN A 152 12.15 18.87 -30.65
N ARG A 153 12.22 19.55 -29.51
CA ARG A 153 11.92 18.95 -28.19
C ARG A 153 10.45 18.56 -28.05
N ILE A 154 9.53 19.33 -28.62
CA ILE A 154 8.09 18.98 -28.71
C ILE A 154 7.92 17.74 -29.60
N ALA A 155 8.51 17.71 -30.80
CA ALA A 155 8.43 16.58 -31.71
C ALA A 155 9.04 15.29 -31.12
N GLU A 156 10.19 15.39 -30.44
CA GLU A 156 10.77 14.27 -29.68
C GLU A 156 9.83 13.78 -28.57
N LYS A 157 9.23 14.71 -27.81
CA LYS A 157 8.29 14.37 -26.74
C LYS A 157 7.06 13.70 -27.32
N THR A 158 6.43 14.27 -28.34
CA THR A 158 5.30 13.68 -29.07
C THR A 158 5.65 12.32 -29.66
N ARG A 159 6.88 12.09 -30.15
CA ARG A 159 7.32 10.76 -30.61
C ARG A 159 7.42 9.76 -29.45
N LYS A 160 7.94 10.17 -28.28
CA LYS A 160 8.01 9.34 -27.07
C LYS A 160 6.62 9.05 -26.50
N ASP A 161 5.74 10.05 -26.46
CA ASP A 161 4.35 9.94 -26.01
C ASP A 161 3.54 9.04 -26.98
N ASN A 162 3.73 9.16 -28.30
CA ASN A 162 3.10 8.27 -29.28
C ASN A 162 3.59 6.82 -29.19
N LEU A 163 4.90 6.59 -28.95
CA LEU A 163 5.43 5.24 -28.71
C LEU A 163 4.83 4.64 -27.43
N ARG A 164 4.70 5.44 -26.37
CA ARG A 164 4.04 5.02 -25.12
C ARG A 164 2.56 4.70 -25.34
N LEU A 165 1.83 5.53 -26.08
CA LEU A 165 0.42 5.29 -26.43
C LEU A 165 0.27 4.02 -27.28
N ALA A 166 1.19 3.74 -28.21
CA ALA A 166 1.20 2.51 -28.98
C ALA A 166 1.47 1.28 -28.09
N GLU A 167 2.36 1.37 -27.10
CA GLU A 167 2.55 0.33 -26.10
C GLU A 167 1.32 0.12 -25.20
N GLU A 168 0.70 1.19 -24.73
CA GLU A 168 -0.50 1.14 -23.89
C GLU A 168 -1.69 0.57 -24.67
N LYS A 169 -1.84 0.95 -25.95
CA LYS A 169 -2.82 0.35 -26.86
C LYS A 169 -2.54 -1.13 -27.10
N ARG A 170 -1.29 -1.54 -27.35
CA ARG A 170 -0.93 -2.97 -27.48
C ARG A 170 -1.21 -3.77 -26.20
N LYS A 171 -1.07 -3.16 -25.02
CA LYS A 171 -1.44 -3.76 -23.72
C LYS A 171 -2.97 -3.89 -23.58
N GLN A 172 -3.74 -2.88 -23.97
CA GLN A 172 -5.21 -2.93 -24.03
C GLN A 172 -5.70 -3.99 -25.02
N ASP A 173 -5.13 -4.08 -26.22
CA ASP A 173 -5.55 -5.05 -27.24
C ASP A 173 -5.25 -6.49 -26.81
N ALA A 174 -4.13 -6.72 -26.10
CA ALA A 174 -3.83 -8.00 -25.46
C ALA A 174 -4.76 -8.32 -24.27
N GLN A 175 -5.33 -7.32 -23.59
CA GLN A 175 -6.37 -7.51 -22.56
C GLN A 175 -7.73 -7.82 -23.20
N LEU A 176 -8.13 -7.06 -24.24
CA LEU A 176 -9.34 -7.31 -25.03
C LEU A 176 -9.33 -8.71 -25.64
N TYR A 177 -8.21 -9.15 -26.22
CA TYR A 177 -8.06 -10.51 -26.73
C TYR A 177 -8.24 -11.57 -25.63
N LYS A 178 -7.66 -11.37 -24.44
CA LYS A 178 -7.88 -12.28 -23.30
C LYS A 178 -9.34 -12.33 -22.87
N VAL A 179 -10.00 -11.17 -22.76
CA VAL A 179 -11.43 -11.08 -22.42
C VAL A 179 -12.29 -11.77 -23.47
N MET A 180 -12.01 -11.55 -24.76
CA MET A 180 -12.73 -12.18 -25.87
C MET A 180 -12.54 -13.71 -25.91
N CYS A 181 -11.32 -14.21 -25.66
CA CYS A 181 -11.09 -15.65 -25.48
C CYS A 181 -11.72 -16.23 -24.20
N SER A 182 -12.00 -15.41 -23.19
CA SER A 182 -12.81 -15.83 -22.03
C SER A 182 -14.31 -15.83 -22.34
N ILE A 183 -14.79 -14.86 -23.13
CA ILE A 183 -16.18 -14.80 -23.61
C ILE A 183 -16.48 -16.03 -24.48
N TRP A 184 -15.66 -16.34 -25.49
CA TRP A 184 -15.85 -17.53 -26.34
C TRP A 184 -15.86 -18.85 -25.57
N LYS A 185 -15.12 -18.93 -24.45
CA LYS A 185 -15.18 -20.10 -23.56
C LYS A 185 -16.49 -20.17 -22.79
N LEU A 186 -16.92 -19.05 -22.20
CA LEU A 186 -18.19 -18.97 -21.46
C LEU A 186 -19.40 -19.19 -22.39
N GLU A 187 -19.34 -18.71 -23.64
CA GLU A 187 -20.37 -18.97 -24.66
C GLU A 187 -20.44 -20.47 -25.00
N GLY A 188 -19.30 -21.13 -25.22
CA GLY A 188 -19.26 -22.59 -25.42
C GLY A 188 -19.69 -23.38 -24.19
N GLU A 189 -19.32 -22.95 -22.98
CA GLU A 189 -19.79 -23.54 -21.72
C GLU A 189 -21.32 -23.39 -21.60
N ILE A 190 -21.89 -22.21 -21.88
CA ILE A 190 -23.34 -21.97 -21.93
C ILE A 190 -24.02 -22.87 -22.97
N GLU A 191 -23.47 -23.01 -24.18
CA GLU A 191 -24.04 -23.88 -25.21
C GLU A 191 -24.04 -25.36 -24.77
N THR A 192 -22.97 -25.85 -24.15
CA THR A 192 -22.95 -27.22 -23.58
C THR A 192 -23.89 -27.40 -22.39
N MET A 193 -24.15 -26.35 -21.61
CA MET A 193 -25.13 -26.38 -20.51
C MET A 193 -26.56 -26.35 -21.04
N ASN A 194 -26.85 -25.58 -22.09
CA ASN A 194 -28.15 -25.58 -22.76
C ASN A 194 -28.46 -26.94 -23.38
N LEU A 195 -27.48 -27.58 -24.03
CA LEU A 195 -27.61 -28.97 -24.52
C LEU A 195 -27.85 -29.98 -23.39
N GLN A 196 -27.20 -29.80 -22.23
CA GLN A 196 -27.48 -30.64 -21.06
C GLN A 196 -28.88 -30.40 -20.50
N ILE A 197 -29.37 -29.16 -20.48
CA ILE A 197 -30.73 -28.81 -20.05
C ILE A 197 -31.76 -29.50 -20.94
N THR A 198 -31.67 -29.36 -22.27
CA THR A 198 -32.65 -29.98 -23.19
C THR A 198 -32.64 -31.51 -23.11
N LEU A 199 -31.47 -32.12 -22.91
CA LEU A 199 -31.38 -33.57 -22.63
C LEU A 199 -32.06 -33.94 -21.29
N LYS A 200 -31.88 -33.16 -20.23
CA LYS A 200 -32.54 -33.40 -18.93
C LYS A 200 -34.03 -33.09 -18.93
N GLU A 201 -34.50 -32.18 -19.79
CA GLU A 201 -35.92 -31.97 -20.06
C GLU A 201 -36.51 -33.21 -20.77
N SER A 202 -35.85 -33.75 -21.80
CA SER A 202 -36.31 -35.00 -22.44
C SER A 202 -36.26 -36.23 -21.50
N GLU A 203 -35.23 -36.38 -20.67
CA GLU A 203 -35.19 -37.44 -19.64
C GLU A 203 -36.30 -37.28 -18.60
N LYS A 204 -36.62 -36.04 -18.20
CA LYS A 204 -37.72 -35.74 -17.27
C LYS A 204 -39.07 -36.11 -17.89
N ASP A 205 -39.30 -35.74 -19.14
CA ASP A 205 -40.59 -35.98 -19.80
C ASP A 205 -40.81 -37.48 -20.05
N GLU A 206 -39.76 -38.24 -20.42
CA GLU A 206 -39.80 -39.71 -20.42
C GLU A 206 -40.11 -40.31 -19.04
N LEU A 207 -39.59 -39.72 -17.96
CA LEU A 207 -39.87 -40.17 -16.59
C LEU A 207 -41.31 -39.83 -16.16
N GLU A 208 -41.84 -38.67 -16.55
CA GLU A 208 -43.23 -38.29 -16.31
C GLU A 208 -44.21 -39.19 -17.07
N GLU A 209 -43.92 -39.55 -18.32
CA GLU A 209 -44.69 -40.57 -19.07
C GLU A 209 -44.67 -41.93 -18.35
N ARG A 210 -43.50 -42.42 -17.95
CA ARG A 210 -43.37 -43.69 -17.20
C ARG A 210 -44.10 -43.66 -15.85
N ILE A 211 -44.13 -42.51 -15.17
CA ILE A 211 -44.90 -42.32 -13.93
C ILE A 211 -46.40 -42.32 -14.22
N ALA A 212 -46.86 -41.68 -15.30
CA ALA A 212 -48.27 -41.72 -15.72
C ALA A 212 -48.73 -43.14 -16.09
N MET A 213 -47.91 -43.90 -16.83
CA MET A 213 -48.13 -45.32 -17.09
C MET A 213 -48.15 -46.13 -15.78
N GLY A 214 -47.21 -45.91 -14.86
CA GLY A 214 -47.19 -46.55 -13.55
C GLY A 214 -48.46 -46.28 -12.73
N ASN A 215 -48.95 -45.04 -12.72
CA ASN A 215 -50.17 -44.66 -12.03
C ASN A 215 -51.42 -45.30 -12.65
N THR A 216 -51.56 -45.30 -13.98
CA THR A 216 -52.69 -45.96 -14.65
C THR A 216 -52.69 -47.49 -14.44
N HIS A 217 -51.52 -48.14 -14.39
CA HIS A 217 -51.40 -49.54 -13.99
C HIS A 217 -51.79 -49.78 -12.52
N LEU A 218 -51.44 -48.87 -11.60
CA LEU A 218 -51.86 -48.95 -10.19
C LEU A 218 -53.37 -48.74 -10.02
N GLU A 219 -53.98 -47.83 -10.78
CA GLU A 219 -55.45 -47.63 -10.80
C GLU A 219 -56.18 -48.87 -11.34
N ALA A 220 -55.66 -49.48 -12.41
CA ALA A 220 -56.19 -50.74 -12.95
C ALA A 220 -56.12 -51.88 -11.91
N LEU A 221 -54.97 -52.08 -11.25
CA LEU A 221 -54.83 -53.06 -10.17
C LEU A 221 -55.75 -52.76 -8.98
N GLN A 222 -55.98 -51.48 -8.65
CA GLN A 222 -56.92 -51.11 -7.59
C GLN A 222 -58.38 -51.38 -8.00
N ALA A 223 -58.74 -51.23 -9.28
CA ALA A 223 -60.04 -51.62 -9.80
C ALA A 223 -60.24 -53.14 -9.77
N GLU A 224 -59.26 -53.92 -10.22
CA GLU A 224 -59.27 -55.39 -10.11
C GLU A 224 -59.41 -55.86 -8.66
N TYR A 225 -58.66 -55.26 -7.73
CA TYR A 225 -58.77 -55.54 -6.29
C TYR A 225 -60.18 -55.25 -5.74
N ARG A 226 -60.80 -54.13 -6.13
CA ARG A 226 -62.20 -53.81 -5.74
C ARG A 226 -63.19 -54.84 -6.29
N CYS A 227 -63.04 -55.25 -7.54
CA CYS A 227 -63.87 -56.28 -8.17
C CYS A 227 -63.70 -57.65 -7.49
N LEU A 228 -62.47 -58.05 -7.18
CA LEU A 228 -62.16 -59.30 -6.47
C LEU A 228 -62.69 -59.28 -5.02
N MET A 229 -62.58 -58.16 -4.31
CA MET A 229 -63.13 -58.03 -2.96
C MET A 229 -64.67 -58.05 -2.98
N HIS A 230 -65.31 -57.50 -4.02
CA HIS A 230 -66.76 -57.59 -4.20
C HIS A 230 -67.21 -59.03 -4.48
N SER A 231 -66.54 -59.75 -5.38
CA SER A 231 -66.88 -61.16 -5.66
C SER A 231 -66.60 -62.08 -4.46
N TRP A 232 -65.51 -61.85 -3.73
CA TRP A 232 -65.21 -62.54 -2.46
C TRP A 232 -66.31 -62.30 -1.42
N ASN A 233 -66.72 -61.05 -1.19
CA ASN A 233 -67.81 -60.73 -0.26
C ASN A 233 -69.13 -61.40 -0.67
N SER A 234 -69.43 -61.48 -1.97
CA SER A 234 -70.59 -62.22 -2.50
C SER A 234 -70.51 -63.72 -2.18
N VAL A 235 -69.34 -64.34 -2.36
CA VAL A 235 -69.09 -65.75 -1.99
C VAL A 235 -69.23 -65.97 -0.48
N VAL A 236 -68.72 -65.06 0.37
CA VAL A 236 -68.87 -65.14 1.83
C VAL A 236 -70.34 -65.04 2.25
N ILE A 237 -71.13 -64.16 1.63
CA ILE A 237 -72.58 -64.07 1.86
C ILE A 237 -73.30 -65.35 1.43
N ALA A 238 -72.89 -65.95 0.29
CA ALA A 238 -73.44 -67.21 -0.20
C ALA A 238 -73.05 -68.44 0.67
N ILE A 239 -71.89 -68.43 1.33
CA ILE A 239 -71.52 -69.43 2.34
C ILE A 239 -72.39 -69.25 3.58
N GLY A 240 -72.47 -68.03 4.12
CA GLY A 240 -73.27 -67.71 5.30
C GLY A 240 -74.79 -67.96 5.15
N SER A 241 -75.32 -67.93 3.93
CA SER A 241 -76.71 -68.35 3.66
C SER A 241 -76.87 -69.88 3.65
N ARG A 242 -75.88 -70.62 3.11
CA ARG A 242 -75.86 -72.09 3.11
C ARG A 242 -75.68 -72.66 4.52
N ASP A 243 -74.85 -72.05 5.36
CA ASP A 243 -74.66 -72.46 6.75
C ASP A 243 -75.96 -72.34 7.56
N ARG A 244 -76.75 -71.28 7.36
CA ARG A 244 -78.09 -71.14 7.97
C ARG A 244 -79.05 -72.24 7.53
N ILE A 245 -79.02 -72.63 6.26
CA ILE A 245 -79.84 -73.76 5.76
C ILE A 245 -79.40 -75.08 6.41
N VAL A 246 -78.09 -75.32 6.54
CA VAL A 246 -77.54 -76.50 7.23
C VAL A 246 -77.92 -76.50 8.72
N GLU A 247 -77.95 -75.34 9.39
CA GLU A 247 -78.40 -75.24 10.78
C GLU A 247 -79.90 -75.55 10.94
N CYS A 248 -80.74 -75.09 10.01
CA CYS A 248 -82.16 -75.47 9.98
C CYS A 248 -82.35 -76.98 9.78
N LEU A 249 -81.67 -77.57 8.80
CA LEU A 249 -81.73 -79.02 8.54
C LEU A 249 -81.22 -79.85 9.74
N ARG A 250 -80.21 -79.36 10.48
CA ARG A 250 -79.76 -79.99 11.75
C ARG A 250 -80.85 -79.95 12.83
N LYS A 251 -81.57 -78.83 12.97
CA LYS A 251 -82.68 -78.70 13.94
C LYS A 251 -83.87 -79.60 13.57
N GLU A 252 -84.16 -79.77 12.29
CA GLU A 252 -85.17 -80.74 11.83
C GLU A 252 -84.72 -82.19 12.06
N THR A 253 -83.46 -82.50 11.75
CA THR A 253 -82.85 -83.81 12.02
C THR A 253 -82.87 -84.15 13.52
N GLN A 254 -82.68 -83.16 14.41
CA GLN A 254 -82.81 -83.35 15.84
C GLN A 254 -84.25 -83.70 16.25
N LYS A 255 -85.25 -82.96 15.76
CA LYS A 255 -86.68 -83.24 16.03
C LYS A 255 -87.08 -84.66 15.58
N ILE A 256 -86.61 -85.10 14.41
CA ILE A 256 -86.86 -86.46 13.91
C ILE A 256 -86.21 -87.51 14.82
N ASN A 257 -84.99 -87.29 15.30
CA ASN A 257 -84.33 -88.18 16.26
C ASN A 257 -85.04 -88.22 17.63
N GLU A 258 -85.63 -87.11 18.08
CA GLU A 258 -86.44 -87.04 19.30
C GLU A 258 -87.77 -87.80 19.14
N GLN A 259 -88.43 -87.69 17.98
CA GLN A 259 -89.61 -88.49 17.63
C GLN A 259 -89.29 -89.99 17.59
N ILE A 260 -88.18 -90.40 16.96
CA ILE A 260 -87.71 -91.80 16.93
C ILE A 260 -87.46 -92.33 18.35
N LYS A 261 -86.90 -91.53 19.26
CA LYS A 261 -86.74 -91.93 20.66
C LYS A 261 -88.08 -92.11 21.39
N SER A 262 -89.11 -91.33 21.06
CA SER A 262 -90.46 -91.53 21.59
C SER A 262 -91.05 -92.86 21.09
N THR A 263 -91.02 -93.12 19.78
CA THR A 263 -91.60 -94.34 19.21
C THR A 263 -90.87 -95.61 19.67
N ILE A 264 -89.54 -95.57 19.85
CA ILE A 264 -88.80 -96.67 20.50
C ILE A 264 -89.28 -96.88 21.94
N SER A 265 -89.47 -95.81 22.71
CA SER A 265 -89.97 -95.88 24.09
C SER A 265 -91.43 -96.39 24.17
N GLU A 266 -92.22 -96.16 23.13
CA GLU A 266 -93.58 -96.70 22.98
C GLU A 266 -93.54 -98.20 22.60
N ILE A 267 -92.69 -98.60 21.66
CA ILE A 267 -92.44 -100.00 21.30
C ILE A 267 -91.98 -100.80 22.51
N GLU A 268 -91.07 -100.26 23.34
CA GLU A 268 -90.67 -100.91 24.59
C GLU A 268 -91.83 -101.11 25.58
N LYS A 269 -92.74 -100.14 25.69
CA LYS A 269 -93.95 -100.28 26.52
C LYS A 269 -94.86 -101.37 25.97
N VAL A 270 -95.06 -101.42 24.65
CA VAL A 270 -95.84 -102.48 23.99
C VAL A 270 -95.21 -103.85 24.24
N ILE A 271 -93.91 -104.02 24.05
CA ILE A 271 -93.20 -105.29 24.35
C ILE A 271 -93.37 -105.71 25.82
N LYS A 272 -93.31 -104.75 26.76
CA LYS A 272 -93.55 -105.01 28.20
C LYS A 272 -95.00 -105.42 28.49
N LEU A 273 -95.99 -104.93 27.72
CA LEU A 273 -97.38 -105.37 27.81
C LEU A 273 -97.58 -106.75 27.18
N THR A 274 -97.07 -106.99 25.96
CA THR A 274 -97.14 -108.31 25.30
C THR A 274 -96.52 -109.42 26.16
N LYS A 275 -95.43 -109.15 26.88
CA LYS A 275 -94.86 -110.11 27.86
C LYS A 275 -95.76 -110.38 29.06
N LYS A 276 -96.59 -109.43 29.51
CA LYS A 276 -97.60 -109.71 30.54
C LYS A 276 -98.70 -110.62 30.00
N GLU A 277 -99.23 -110.31 28.82
CA GLU A 277 -100.26 -111.13 28.17
C GLU A 277 -99.76 -112.55 27.87
N MET A 278 -98.49 -112.72 27.49
CA MET A 278 -97.87 -114.06 27.37
C MET A 278 -97.86 -114.81 28.71
N ASN A 279 -97.39 -114.18 29.80
CA ASN A 279 -97.35 -114.83 31.12
C ASN A 279 -98.76 -115.19 31.64
N GLU A 280 -99.76 -114.33 31.37
CA GLU A 280 -101.16 -114.63 31.68
C GLU A 280 -101.67 -115.82 30.85
N ASN A 281 -101.37 -115.87 29.55
CA ASN A 281 -101.72 -116.99 28.66
C ASN A 281 -101.05 -118.31 29.06
N GLU A 282 -99.78 -118.29 29.49
CA GLU A 282 -99.11 -119.45 30.07
C GLU A 282 -99.82 -119.93 31.35
N ARG A 283 -100.26 -119.02 32.22
CA ARG A 283 -101.06 -119.38 33.40
C ARG A 283 -102.42 -119.97 33.03
N TYR A 284 -103.12 -119.41 32.02
CA TYR A 284 -104.38 -119.99 31.53
C TYR A 284 -104.18 -121.37 30.88
N THR A 285 -103.07 -121.57 30.17
CA THR A 285 -102.69 -122.86 29.58
C THR A 285 -102.42 -123.91 30.66
N LEU A 286 -101.66 -123.56 31.70
CA LEU A 286 -101.39 -124.45 32.84
C LEU A 286 -102.68 -124.79 33.63
N ASN A 287 -103.56 -123.81 33.82
CA ASN A 287 -104.89 -124.05 34.41
C ASN A 287 -105.76 -124.97 33.54
N LYS A 288 -105.72 -124.81 32.20
CA LYS A 288 -106.41 -125.69 31.26
C LYS A 288 -105.92 -127.13 31.37
N SER A 289 -104.61 -127.37 31.33
CA SER A 289 -104.04 -128.72 31.44
C SER A 289 -104.35 -129.38 32.78
N ARG A 290 -104.46 -128.59 33.87
CA ARG A 290 -104.93 -129.08 35.17
C ARG A 290 -106.41 -129.50 35.13
N ALA A 291 -107.28 -128.69 34.54
CA ALA A 291 -108.69 -129.05 34.36
C ALA A 291 -108.88 -130.26 33.43
N GLU A 292 -108.05 -130.43 32.40
CA GLU A 292 -108.04 -131.61 31.53
C GLU A 292 -107.64 -132.89 32.30
N LEU A 293 -106.69 -132.78 33.24
CA LEU A 293 -106.32 -133.87 34.15
C LEU A 293 -107.47 -134.22 35.11
N ASP A 294 -108.13 -133.23 35.69
CA ASP A 294 -109.27 -133.42 36.60
C ASP A 294 -110.46 -134.06 35.86
N VAL A 295 -110.76 -133.64 34.63
CA VAL A 295 -111.76 -134.29 33.75
C VAL A 295 -111.38 -135.73 33.41
N SER A 296 -110.09 -136.03 33.21
CA SER A 296 -109.61 -137.40 32.99
C SER A 296 -109.83 -138.28 34.23
N ASN A 297 -109.52 -137.76 35.42
CA ASN A 297 -109.79 -138.44 36.69
C ASN A 297 -111.29 -138.70 36.91
N CYS A 298 -112.16 -137.72 36.63
CA CYS A 298 -113.61 -137.90 36.70
C CYS A 298 -114.12 -138.97 35.72
N LYS A 299 -113.61 -139.00 34.47
CA LYS A 299 -113.94 -140.05 33.50
C LYS A 299 -113.53 -141.44 33.99
N ARG A 300 -112.36 -141.58 34.63
CA ARG A 300 -111.92 -142.85 35.21
C ARG A 300 -112.82 -143.30 36.36
N GLN A 301 -113.18 -142.37 37.26
CA GLN A 301 -114.12 -142.67 38.34
C GLN A 301 -115.50 -143.10 37.81
N ILE A 302 -116.00 -142.50 36.72
CA ILE A 302 -117.25 -142.93 36.08
C ILE A 302 -117.14 -144.37 35.54
N ALA A 303 -116.02 -144.72 34.90
CA ALA A 303 -115.76 -146.10 34.45
C ALA A 303 -115.69 -147.09 35.64
N ASP A 304 -115.02 -146.72 36.73
CA ASP A 304 -114.92 -147.51 37.97
C ASP A 304 -116.29 -147.73 38.65
N GLN A 305 -117.29 -146.88 38.42
CA GLN A 305 -118.67 -147.08 38.91
C GLN A 305 -119.55 -147.86 37.91
N LEU A 306 -119.37 -147.69 36.60
CA LEU A 306 -120.07 -148.48 35.58
C LEU A 306 -119.72 -149.97 35.69
N ALA A 307 -118.44 -150.31 35.90
CA ALA A 307 -118.00 -151.69 36.10
C ALA A 307 -118.72 -152.37 37.29
N LYS A 308 -118.99 -151.62 38.37
CA LYS A 308 -119.75 -152.12 39.53
C LYS A 308 -121.24 -152.25 39.23
N PHE A 309 -121.81 -151.35 38.43
CA PHE A 309 -123.19 -151.47 37.98
C PHE A 309 -123.40 -152.75 37.16
N ASP A 310 -122.46 -153.07 36.25
CA ASP A 310 -122.50 -154.30 35.47
C ASP A 310 -122.35 -155.56 36.35
N GLU A 311 -121.47 -155.51 37.37
CA GLU A 311 -121.31 -156.57 38.38
C GLU A 311 -122.61 -156.79 39.20
N TYR A 312 -123.25 -155.71 39.68
CA TYR A 312 -124.53 -155.80 40.38
C TYR A 312 -125.66 -156.28 39.46
N SER A 313 -125.68 -155.87 38.19
CA SER A 313 -126.63 -156.35 37.18
C SER A 313 -126.51 -157.87 36.99
N ALA A 314 -125.28 -158.39 36.89
CA ALA A 314 -125.02 -159.83 36.79
C ALA A 314 -125.45 -160.61 38.05
N THR A 315 -125.24 -160.07 39.25
CA THR A 315 -125.74 -160.73 40.48
C THR A 315 -127.27 -160.71 40.58
N SER A 316 -127.93 -159.64 40.13
CA SER A 316 -129.39 -159.56 40.05
C SER A 316 -129.98 -160.61 39.10
N ALA A 317 -129.37 -160.83 37.93
CA ALA A 317 -129.81 -161.86 36.99
C ALA A 317 -129.69 -163.29 37.58
N ASN A 318 -128.62 -163.58 38.32
CA ASN A 318 -128.47 -164.87 39.01
C ASN A 318 -129.51 -165.08 40.12
N LEU A 319 -129.85 -164.04 40.88
CA LEU A 319 -130.91 -164.13 41.90
C LEU A 319 -132.27 -164.40 41.27
N GLN A 320 -132.56 -163.81 40.11
CA GLN A 320 -133.83 -164.03 39.40
C GLN A 320 -133.98 -165.45 38.86
N ASN A 321 -132.89 -166.05 38.35
CA ASN A 321 -132.88 -167.47 37.94
C ASN A 321 -133.14 -168.44 39.11
N ILE A 322 -132.76 -168.10 40.33
CA ILE A 322 -133.03 -168.90 41.54
C ILE A 322 -134.51 -168.82 41.91
N ILE A 323 -135.13 -167.64 41.78
CA ILE A 323 -136.56 -167.43 42.08
C ILE A 323 -137.44 -168.29 41.16
N GLU A 324 -137.23 -168.23 39.84
CA GLU A 324 -137.98 -169.05 38.86
C GLU A 324 -137.88 -170.57 39.12
N GLN A 325 -136.81 -171.02 39.79
CA GLN A 325 -136.66 -172.43 40.15
C GLN A 325 -137.46 -172.75 41.42
N THR A 326 -137.44 -171.88 42.43
CA THR A 326 -138.22 -172.07 43.67
C THR A 326 -139.74 -171.99 43.47
N GLU A 327 -140.23 -171.23 42.49
CA GLU A 327 -141.67 -171.15 42.21
C GLU A 327 -142.25 -172.48 41.70
N LYS A 328 -141.48 -173.25 40.93
CA LYS A 328 -141.89 -174.58 40.41
C LYS A 328 -142.05 -175.62 41.52
N ASP A 329 -141.17 -175.59 42.53
CA ASP A 329 -141.24 -176.51 43.67
C ASP A 329 -142.46 -176.21 44.57
N VAL A 330 -142.91 -174.94 44.64
CA VAL A 330 -144.10 -174.54 45.40
C VAL A 330 -145.39 -175.09 44.78
N GLU A 331 -145.54 -175.05 43.45
CA GLU A 331 -146.74 -175.59 42.78
C GLU A 331 -146.94 -177.09 43.07
N HIS A 332 -145.85 -177.86 43.10
CA HIS A 332 -145.90 -179.29 43.41
C HIS A 332 -146.36 -179.57 44.86
N ILE A 333 -145.95 -178.76 45.83
CA ILE A 333 -146.33 -178.92 47.24
C ILE A 333 -147.79 -178.54 47.48
N VAL A 334 -148.31 -177.52 46.78
CA VAL A 334 -149.72 -177.10 46.88
C VAL A 334 -150.67 -178.21 46.43
N ALA A 335 -150.32 -178.96 45.39
CA ALA A 335 -151.10 -180.12 44.92
C ALA A 335 -151.22 -181.23 45.99
N GLU A 336 -150.13 -181.55 46.70
CA GLU A 336 -150.12 -182.62 47.70
C GLU A 336 -150.84 -182.22 49.01
N ASN A 337 -150.76 -180.95 49.40
CA ASN A 337 -151.34 -180.46 50.65
C ASN A 337 -152.88 -180.51 50.65
N ASN A 338 -153.50 -180.23 49.49
CA ASN A 338 -154.96 -180.29 49.33
C ASN A 338 -155.54 -181.69 49.61
N ALA A 339 -154.79 -182.78 49.34
CA ALA A 339 -155.23 -184.13 49.67
C ALA A 339 -155.22 -184.42 51.18
N LYS A 340 -154.24 -183.87 51.91
CA LYS A 340 -154.05 -184.10 53.35
C LYS A 340 -155.01 -183.29 54.23
N LEU A 341 -155.46 -182.12 53.77
CA LEU A 341 -156.46 -181.31 54.48
C LEU A 341 -157.78 -182.06 54.76
N THR A 342 -158.19 -182.96 53.87
CA THR A 342 -159.37 -183.83 54.04
C THR A 342 -159.28 -184.78 55.24
N VAL A 343 -158.07 -185.08 55.74
CA VAL A 343 -157.84 -186.05 56.83
C VAL A 343 -157.74 -185.36 58.19
N LEU A 344 -157.16 -184.16 58.25
CA LEU A 344 -156.85 -183.48 59.52
C LEU A 344 -158.07 -182.93 60.27
N SER A 345 -159.25 -182.81 59.62
CA SER A 345 -160.49 -182.35 60.26
C SER A 345 -161.00 -183.24 61.41
N ILE A 346 -160.42 -184.44 61.61
CA ILE A 346 -160.85 -185.41 62.63
C ILE A 346 -159.99 -185.32 63.91
N LEU A 347 -158.73 -184.87 63.83
CA LEU A 347 -157.75 -185.03 64.91
C LEU A 347 -157.71 -183.88 65.93
N THR A 348 -158.38 -182.76 65.64
CA THR A 348 -158.30 -181.48 66.39
C THR A 348 -159.04 -181.47 67.74
N LYS A 349 -159.19 -182.62 68.42
CA LYS A 349 -159.95 -182.75 69.68
C LYS A 349 -159.14 -183.12 70.93
N ASP A 350 -157.93 -183.69 70.79
CA ASP A 350 -157.37 -184.52 71.87
C ASP A 350 -156.14 -183.94 72.61
N TYR A 351 -155.55 -182.83 72.17
CA TYR A 351 -154.20 -182.41 72.62
C TYR A 351 -154.12 -181.33 73.73
N ASP A 352 -155.23 -180.88 74.32
CA ASP A 352 -155.30 -179.79 75.33
C ASP A 352 -154.71 -180.12 76.72
N LYS A 353 -153.58 -180.85 76.82
CA LYS A 353 -153.05 -181.39 78.10
C LYS A 353 -151.56 -181.20 78.41
N ILE A 354 -150.78 -180.54 77.55
CA ILE A 354 -149.31 -180.40 77.74
C ILE A 354 -148.90 -179.21 78.64
N TYR A 355 -149.73 -178.18 78.81
CA TYR A 355 -149.26 -176.84 79.20
C TYR A 355 -148.67 -176.67 80.63
N ASN A 356 -149.01 -177.54 81.59
CA ASN A 356 -148.94 -177.18 83.02
C ASN A 356 -147.62 -177.50 83.77
N THR A 357 -146.60 -178.14 83.17
CA THR A 357 -145.37 -178.54 83.89
C THR A 357 -144.17 -177.58 83.72
N LYS A 358 -144.40 -176.41 83.11
CA LYS A 358 -143.38 -175.41 82.69
C LYS A 358 -142.41 -174.87 83.76
N VAL A 359 -142.78 -174.88 85.05
CA VAL A 359 -142.34 -173.81 86.00
C VAL A 359 -141.19 -174.17 86.96
N SER A 360 -140.76 -175.44 87.07
CA SER A 360 -140.13 -175.90 88.33
C SER A 360 -138.63 -175.67 88.58
N LEU A 361 -137.79 -175.35 87.58
CA LEU A 361 -136.33 -175.57 87.70
C LEU A 361 -135.39 -174.44 87.21
N GLU A 362 -135.86 -173.20 87.08
CA GLU A 362 -135.03 -172.04 86.69
C GLU A 362 -134.18 -171.46 87.86
N GLN A 363 -133.89 -172.23 88.93
CA GLN A 363 -133.51 -171.65 90.24
C GLN A 363 -132.37 -172.36 91.02
N GLN A 364 -131.40 -173.04 90.38
CA GLN A 364 -130.37 -173.78 91.14
C GLN A 364 -128.92 -173.83 90.59
N LEU A 365 -128.45 -172.84 89.82
CA LEU A 365 -127.01 -172.73 89.49
C LEU A 365 -126.47 -171.29 89.57
N LEU A 366 -126.43 -170.75 90.79
CA LEU A 366 -125.86 -169.44 91.14
C LEU A 366 -124.56 -169.63 91.95
N GLN A 367 -123.48 -170.11 91.33
CA GLN A 367 -122.24 -170.47 92.05
C GLN A 367 -120.94 -170.23 91.20
N ASP A 368 -120.07 -169.30 91.67
CA ASP A 368 -118.65 -168.92 91.34
C ASP A 368 -118.29 -167.96 90.13
N ILE A 369 -117.09 -167.29 90.06
CA ILE A 369 -116.70 -165.93 90.62
C ILE A 369 -115.41 -165.26 89.93
N GLU A 370 -114.90 -164.06 90.34
CA GLU A 370 -113.97 -163.08 89.65
C GLU A 370 -112.66 -162.63 90.45
N ASN A 371 -111.77 -161.59 90.26
CA ASN A 371 -111.33 -160.44 89.36
C ASN A 371 -109.95 -159.80 89.93
N GLN A 372 -109.17 -158.74 89.54
CA GLN A 372 -108.70 -157.94 88.32
C GLN A 372 -107.56 -156.86 88.69
N ALA A 373 -106.68 -156.31 87.80
CA ALA A 373 -105.61 -155.24 88.06
C ALA A 373 -105.00 -154.56 86.73
N ALA A 374 -104.01 -153.61 86.55
CA ALA A 374 -102.93 -152.83 87.30
C ALA A 374 -102.36 -151.54 86.52
N ASN A 375 -101.18 -150.90 86.86
CA ASN A 375 -100.48 -149.67 86.25
C ASN A 375 -98.89 -149.75 86.30
N ASP A 376 -97.89 -148.83 86.03
CA ASP A 376 -97.60 -147.35 85.75
C ASP A 376 -96.04 -147.16 85.34
N LYS A 377 -95.20 -146.07 85.08
CA LYS A 377 -95.13 -144.56 84.85
C LYS A 377 -93.69 -143.98 84.42
N VAL A 378 -93.52 -142.68 83.97
CA VAL A 378 -92.30 -141.72 83.83
C VAL A 378 -91.07 -142.00 82.86
N ALA A 379 -90.00 -141.19 82.49
CA ALA A 379 -89.40 -139.77 82.48
C ALA A 379 -88.11 -139.68 81.54
N GLY A 380 -87.25 -138.64 81.22
CA GLY A 380 -87.14 -137.12 81.25
C GLY A 380 -85.69 -136.42 81.11
N ASN A 381 -85.51 -135.27 80.38
CA ASN A 381 -84.46 -134.13 80.47
C ASN A 381 -83.03 -134.09 79.74
N LEU A 382 -82.62 -132.98 79.01
CA LEU A 382 -81.24 -132.33 78.91
C LEU A 382 -81.02 -131.26 77.76
N TYR A 383 -79.96 -130.40 77.82
CA TYR A 383 -79.58 -129.50 76.67
C TYR A 383 -78.15 -128.86 76.51
N ARG A 384 -77.56 -128.15 77.51
CA ARG A 384 -77.42 -126.65 77.36
C ARG A 384 -76.10 -125.87 77.00
N THR A 385 -74.86 -126.39 76.90
CA THR A 385 -73.67 -125.60 77.39
C THR A 385 -72.68 -124.82 76.46
N LEU A 386 -71.92 -125.46 75.55
CA LEU A 386 -70.43 -125.29 75.53
C LEU A 386 -69.74 -124.19 74.62
N ASN A 387 -70.30 -122.99 74.40
CA ASN A 387 -69.88 -122.13 73.25
C ASN A 387 -68.87 -120.96 73.49
N THR A 388 -67.86 -121.06 74.38
CA THR A 388 -67.20 -119.83 74.95
C THR A 388 -65.66 -119.70 74.96
N ILE A 389 -64.85 -120.67 74.49
CA ILE A 389 -63.40 -120.71 74.84
C ILE A 389 -62.39 -120.34 73.72
N LYS A 390 -62.72 -120.46 72.43
CA LYS A 390 -61.67 -120.59 71.38
C LYS A 390 -61.08 -119.30 70.78
N GLU A 391 -61.70 -118.13 70.89
CA GLU A 391 -61.34 -116.99 70.02
C GLU A 391 -60.03 -116.30 70.41
N LYS A 392 -59.78 -116.05 71.70
CA LYS A 392 -58.69 -115.16 72.18
C LYS A 392 -57.25 -115.64 71.98
N LYS A 393 -57.00 -116.84 71.43
CA LYS A 393 -55.62 -117.33 71.22
C LYS A 393 -54.99 -116.79 69.93
N LYS A 394 -55.79 -116.42 68.92
CA LYS A 394 -55.32 -116.31 67.54
C LYS A 394 -54.53 -115.03 67.22
N ASP A 395 -54.82 -113.93 67.90
CA ASP A 395 -54.40 -112.60 67.44
C ASP A 395 -52.91 -112.31 67.70
N LEU A 396 -52.32 -112.88 68.76
CA LEU A 396 -50.90 -112.72 69.09
C LEU A 396 -49.97 -113.50 68.13
N GLU A 397 -50.50 -114.51 67.46
CA GLU A 397 -49.76 -115.37 66.52
C GLU A 397 -49.50 -114.64 65.17
N ILE A 398 -50.25 -113.57 64.88
CA ILE A 398 -50.20 -112.83 63.61
C ILE A 398 -48.98 -111.89 63.55
N ILE A 399 -48.73 -111.12 64.61
CA ILE A 399 -47.74 -110.03 64.61
C ILE A 399 -46.30 -110.54 64.41
N MET A 400 -45.98 -111.72 64.93
CA MET A 400 -44.64 -112.33 64.75
C MET A 400 -44.40 -112.75 63.28
N ASN A 401 -45.42 -113.36 62.66
CA ASN A 401 -45.38 -113.76 61.25
C ASN A 401 -45.21 -112.56 60.30
N GLU A 402 -45.75 -111.38 60.63
CA GLU A 402 -45.59 -110.18 59.79
C GLU A 402 -44.15 -109.63 59.74
N ALA A 403 -43.31 -109.94 60.74
CA ALA A 403 -41.91 -109.51 60.76
C ALA A 403 -41.03 -110.41 59.87
N GLU A 404 -41.15 -111.73 60.01
CA GLU A 404 -40.38 -112.71 59.21
C GLU A 404 -40.75 -112.65 57.71
N ASN A 405 -42.02 -112.39 57.39
CA ASN A 405 -42.46 -112.19 56.01
C ASN A 405 -41.78 -110.96 55.34
N LYS A 406 -41.55 -109.86 56.07
CA LYS A 406 -40.88 -108.67 55.53
C LYS A 406 -39.38 -108.90 55.29
N GLN A 407 -38.72 -109.65 56.17
CA GLN A 407 -37.33 -110.10 55.99
C GLN A 407 -37.20 -110.97 54.73
N SER A 408 -38.13 -111.91 54.55
CA SER A 408 -38.18 -112.81 53.39
C SER A 408 -38.49 -112.08 52.09
N LEU A 409 -39.40 -111.10 52.10
CA LEU A 409 -39.77 -110.32 50.93
C LEU A 409 -38.57 -109.55 50.35
N ILE A 410 -37.83 -108.83 51.18
CA ILE A 410 -36.66 -108.05 50.74
C ILE A 410 -35.54 -108.95 50.22
N SER A 411 -35.34 -110.14 50.80
CA SER A 411 -34.40 -111.13 50.27
C SER A 411 -34.86 -111.71 48.94
N SER A 412 -36.17 -111.94 48.76
CA SER A 412 -36.76 -112.38 47.50
C SER A 412 -36.60 -111.31 46.41
N ASP A 413 -36.87 -110.04 46.72
CA ASP A 413 -36.73 -108.93 45.75
C ASP A 413 -35.29 -108.77 45.27
N MET A 414 -34.28 -108.98 46.13
CA MET A 414 -32.87 -108.93 45.72
C MET A 414 -32.48 -110.11 44.81
N GLU A 415 -32.96 -111.32 45.07
CA GLU A 415 -32.75 -112.46 44.16
C GLU A 415 -33.51 -112.27 42.85
N VAL A 416 -34.74 -111.76 42.88
CA VAL A 416 -35.52 -111.40 41.69
C VAL A 416 -34.81 -110.31 40.86
N GLN A 417 -34.19 -109.30 41.49
CA GLN A 417 -33.43 -108.27 40.74
C GLN A 417 -32.10 -108.79 40.16
N LYS A 418 -31.46 -109.80 40.77
CA LYS A 418 -30.35 -110.52 40.11
C LYS A 418 -30.85 -111.33 38.93
N TYR A 419 -31.86 -112.17 39.16
CA TYR A 419 -32.49 -112.99 38.12
C TYR A 419 -32.94 -112.13 36.94
N MET A 420 -33.62 -111.00 37.19
CA MET A 420 -34.03 -110.06 36.15
C MET A 420 -32.86 -109.41 35.41
N ASN A 421 -31.67 -109.25 36.00
CA ASN A 421 -30.49 -108.75 35.28
C ASN A 421 -29.80 -109.85 34.45
N GLU A 422 -29.78 -111.09 34.91
CA GLU A 422 -29.29 -112.24 34.13
C GLU A 422 -30.28 -112.59 32.99
N GLU A 423 -31.58 -112.56 33.27
CA GLU A 423 -32.64 -112.69 32.27
C GLU A 423 -32.62 -111.50 31.30
N ASN A 424 -32.39 -110.26 31.73
CA ASN A 424 -32.24 -109.10 30.82
C ASN A 424 -30.96 -109.16 29.97
N THR A 425 -29.82 -109.65 30.48
CA THR A 425 -28.61 -109.82 29.66
C THR A 425 -28.76 -110.98 28.69
N ARG A 426 -29.41 -112.07 29.10
CA ARG A 426 -29.82 -113.15 28.20
C ARG A 426 -30.81 -112.66 27.14
N LEU A 427 -31.85 -111.92 27.51
CA LEU A 427 -32.81 -111.31 26.59
C LEU A 427 -32.15 -110.28 25.68
N LEU A 428 -31.13 -109.54 26.12
CA LEU A 428 -30.34 -108.68 25.25
C LEU A 428 -29.59 -109.51 24.20
N THR A 429 -28.88 -110.58 24.59
CA THR A 429 -28.21 -111.45 23.59
C THR A 429 -29.20 -112.19 22.68
N GLU A 430 -30.38 -112.56 23.17
CA GLU A 430 -31.46 -113.16 22.39
C GLU A 430 -32.11 -112.12 21.45
N VAL A 431 -32.27 -110.86 21.87
CA VAL A 431 -32.78 -109.75 21.04
C VAL A 431 -31.73 -109.29 20.03
N GLU A 432 -30.45 -109.28 20.36
CA GLU A 432 -29.37 -109.04 19.39
C GLU A 432 -29.30 -110.15 18.34
N LYS A 433 -29.49 -111.41 18.77
CA LYS A 433 -29.56 -112.55 17.86
C LYS A 433 -30.81 -112.54 16.99
N GLN A 434 -31.98 -112.29 17.58
CA GLN A 434 -33.23 -112.05 16.84
C GLN A 434 -33.11 -110.82 15.94
N ARG A 435 -32.34 -109.78 16.30
CA ARG A 435 -32.05 -108.64 15.44
C ARG A 435 -31.19 -109.07 14.25
N THR A 436 -30.14 -109.88 14.45
CA THR A 436 -29.36 -110.42 13.33
C THR A 436 -30.18 -111.37 12.46
N ASP A 437 -31.08 -112.17 13.05
CA ASP A 437 -31.99 -113.05 12.31
C ASP A 437 -33.10 -112.25 11.60
N LEU A 438 -33.50 -111.09 12.13
CA LEU A 438 -34.42 -110.13 11.48
C LEU A 438 -33.71 -109.24 10.45
N GLU A 439 -32.43 -108.94 10.58
CA GLU A 439 -31.62 -108.28 9.54
C GLU A 439 -31.38 -109.28 8.39
N ASN A 440 -30.99 -110.53 8.69
CA ASN A 440 -30.93 -111.61 7.70
C ASN A 440 -32.31 -111.87 7.05
N ALA A 441 -33.40 -111.91 7.82
CA ALA A 441 -34.74 -112.07 7.28
C ALA A 441 -35.23 -110.82 6.53
N ALA A 442 -34.79 -109.61 6.89
CA ALA A 442 -35.07 -108.40 6.14
C ALA A 442 -34.31 -108.39 4.80
N ASP A 443 -33.06 -108.87 4.76
CA ASP A 443 -32.31 -109.10 3.52
C ASP A 443 -32.94 -110.22 2.68
N GLN A 444 -33.43 -111.29 3.31
CA GLN A 444 -34.19 -112.35 2.64
C GLN A 444 -35.51 -111.82 2.06
N ILE A 445 -36.24 -111.00 2.82
CA ILE A 445 -37.49 -110.32 2.43
C ILE A 445 -37.21 -109.22 1.40
N GLN A 446 -36.05 -108.57 1.40
CA GLN A 446 -35.66 -107.57 0.40
C GLN A 446 -35.25 -108.27 -0.90
N ALA A 447 -34.51 -109.38 -0.85
CA ALA A 447 -34.21 -110.21 -2.01
C ALA A 447 -35.48 -110.88 -2.59
N ASP A 448 -36.40 -111.34 -1.74
CA ASP A 448 -37.71 -111.84 -2.18
C ASP A 448 -38.61 -110.69 -2.63
N LYS A 449 -38.53 -109.49 -2.06
CA LYS A 449 -39.19 -108.29 -2.58
C LYS A 449 -38.63 -107.89 -3.93
N ASP A 450 -37.33 -108.01 -4.20
CA ASP A 450 -36.77 -107.73 -5.53
C ASP A 450 -37.22 -108.80 -6.56
N LYS A 451 -37.38 -110.07 -6.14
CA LYS A 451 -38.06 -111.10 -6.96
C LYS A 451 -39.55 -110.78 -7.13
N TYR A 452 -40.23 -110.32 -6.09
CA TYR A 452 -41.65 -109.97 -6.11
C TYR A 452 -41.90 -108.68 -6.87
N ASP A 453 -40.94 -107.75 -6.96
CA ASP A 453 -40.94 -106.53 -7.78
C ASP A 453 -40.60 -106.87 -9.24
N MET A 454 -39.78 -107.90 -9.49
CA MET A 454 -39.61 -108.45 -10.85
C MET A 454 -40.87 -109.20 -11.31
N LEU A 455 -41.53 -109.92 -10.40
CA LEU A 455 -42.85 -110.54 -10.63
C LEU A 455 -43.96 -109.48 -10.71
N PHE A 456 -43.89 -108.40 -9.93
CA PHE A 456 -44.81 -107.26 -10.00
C PHE A 456 -44.62 -106.57 -11.34
N ARG A 457 -43.42 -106.26 -11.81
CA ARG A 457 -43.21 -105.70 -13.16
C ARG A 457 -43.69 -106.63 -14.29
N LYS A 458 -43.66 -107.96 -14.09
CA LYS A 458 -44.34 -108.93 -14.98
C LYS A 458 -45.87 -108.88 -14.83
N LYS A 459 -46.38 -108.72 -13.61
CA LYS A 459 -47.81 -108.65 -13.29
C LYS A 459 -48.43 -107.29 -13.61
N GLU A 460 -47.73 -106.19 -13.54
CA GLU A 460 -48.04 -104.83 -14.01
C GLU A 460 -48.08 -104.81 -15.53
N ARG A 461 -47.23 -105.58 -16.23
CA ARG A 461 -47.39 -105.81 -17.68
C ARG A 461 -48.63 -106.67 -17.98
N GLN A 462 -48.98 -107.64 -17.14
CA GLN A 462 -50.28 -108.33 -17.26
C GLN A 462 -51.46 -107.45 -16.83
N VAL A 463 -51.29 -106.55 -15.86
CA VAL A 463 -52.32 -105.68 -15.28
C VAL A 463 -52.50 -104.41 -16.10
N THR A 464 -51.53 -103.97 -16.90
CA THR A 464 -51.77 -102.98 -17.97
C THR A 464 -52.49 -103.64 -19.15
N VAL A 465 -52.11 -104.86 -19.55
CA VAL A 465 -52.87 -105.63 -20.54
C VAL A 465 -54.30 -105.98 -20.07
N LEU A 466 -54.51 -106.16 -18.77
CA LEU A 466 -55.84 -106.36 -18.18
C LEU A 466 -56.56 -105.05 -17.84
N ASN A 467 -55.87 -103.96 -17.47
CA ASN A 467 -56.46 -102.64 -17.27
C ASN A 467 -56.93 -102.04 -18.59
N ASN A 468 -56.17 -102.19 -19.68
CA ASN A 468 -56.67 -101.79 -21.01
C ASN A 468 -57.90 -102.63 -21.44
N LYS A 469 -58.09 -103.83 -20.86
CA LYS A 469 -59.33 -104.65 -20.97
C LYS A 469 -60.38 -104.35 -19.89
N LEU A 470 -60.05 -103.58 -18.86
CA LEU A 470 -60.94 -103.20 -17.77
C LEU A 470 -61.44 -101.77 -17.94
N GLU A 471 -60.65 -100.83 -18.45
CA GLU A 471 -61.10 -99.50 -18.90
C GLU A 471 -62.19 -99.65 -19.98
N THR A 472 -61.95 -100.53 -20.96
CA THR A 472 -62.94 -100.92 -22.00
C THR A 472 -64.16 -101.71 -21.46
N LEU A 473 -64.21 -101.98 -20.15
CA LEU A 473 -65.39 -102.49 -19.43
C LEU A 473 -65.93 -101.51 -18.35
N LEU A 474 -65.10 -100.61 -17.82
CA LEU A 474 -65.44 -99.60 -16.82
C LEU A 474 -66.11 -98.37 -17.45
N GLU A 475 -65.80 -98.05 -18.70
CA GLU A 475 -66.62 -97.16 -19.54
C GLU A 475 -68.08 -97.65 -19.69
N LYS A 476 -68.39 -98.90 -19.30
CA LYS A 476 -69.72 -99.52 -19.38
C LYS A 476 -70.39 -99.79 -18.03
N SER A 477 -69.83 -99.38 -16.89
CA SER A 477 -70.47 -99.62 -15.59
C SER A 477 -70.24 -98.52 -14.56
N GLN A 478 -71.21 -97.60 -14.45
CA GLN A 478 -71.39 -96.75 -13.28
C GLN A 478 -72.32 -97.44 -12.26
N MET A 479 -71.86 -97.69 -11.03
CA MET A 479 -72.74 -97.61 -9.85
C MET A 479 -71.96 -97.49 -8.53
N ASN A 480 -72.59 -96.85 -7.54
CA ASN A 480 -72.00 -96.54 -6.23
C ASN A 480 -72.07 -97.72 -5.25
N ALA A 481 -71.05 -97.86 -4.38
CA ALA A 481 -71.20 -98.52 -3.08
C ALA A 481 -70.18 -98.01 -2.04
N LEU A 482 -70.70 -97.38 -0.97
CA LEU A 482 -70.18 -97.35 0.42
C LEU A 482 -68.69 -97.05 0.68
N ILE A 483 -68.40 -95.82 1.13
CA ILE A 483 -67.24 -95.45 1.96
C ILE A 483 -67.74 -95.22 3.40
N SER A 484 -66.97 -95.59 4.43
CA SER A 484 -67.39 -95.43 5.82
C SER A 484 -67.33 -93.95 6.28
N PRO A 485 -68.33 -93.43 7.03
CA PRO A 485 -68.29 -92.07 7.57
C PRO A 485 -67.07 -91.76 8.46
N GLN A 486 -66.45 -92.78 9.07
CA GLN A 486 -65.23 -92.61 9.85
C GLN A 486 -63.98 -92.44 8.97
N GLU A 487 -63.88 -93.14 7.84
CA GLU A 487 -62.79 -92.99 6.87
C GLU A 487 -62.84 -91.62 6.20
N LEU A 488 -64.05 -91.14 5.88
CA LEU A 488 -64.28 -89.79 5.36
C LEU A 488 -63.93 -88.70 6.42
N ARG A 489 -64.06 -89.02 7.72
CA ARG A 489 -63.62 -88.15 8.82
C ARG A 489 -62.10 -88.16 9.02
N ILE A 490 -61.44 -89.31 8.84
CA ILE A 490 -59.98 -89.44 8.93
C ILE A 490 -59.32 -88.72 7.76
N THR A 491 -59.69 -89.04 6.52
CA THR A 491 -59.14 -88.40 5.31
C THR A 491 -59.35 -86.88 5.26
N THR A 492 -60.47 -86.36 5.79
CA THR A 492 -60.65 -84.91 5.93
C THR A 492 -59.74 -84.29 7.00
N LEU A 493 -59.45 -84.97 8.10
CA LEU A 493 -58.50 -84.51 9.12
C LEU A 493 -57.05 -84.61 8.65
N GLU A 494 -56.68 -85.69 7.96
CA GLU A 494 -55.37 -85.86 7.32
C GLU A 494 -55.09 -84.73 6.34
N LYS A 495 -56.05 -84.42 5.46
CA LYS A 495 -55.93 -83.27 4.56
C LYS A 495 -55.79 -81.92 5.31
N HIS A 496 -56.49 -81.72 6.43
CA HIS A 496 -56.29 -80.51 7.24
C HIS A 496 -54.88 -80.47 7.88
N ILE A 497 -54.33 -81.62 8.26
CA ILE A 497 -52.95 -81.74 8.75
C ILE A 497 -51.96 -81.44 7.61
N GLU A 498 -52.13 -81.99 6.41
CA GLU A 498 -51.30 -81.67 5.24
C GLU A 498 -51.36 -80.17 4.90
N GLU A 499 -52.56 -79.59 4.79
CA GLU A 499 -52.73 -78.17 4.52
C GLU A 499 -52.08 -77.27 5.59
N THR A 500 -52.09 -77.68 6.86
CA THR A 500 -51.39 -76.93 7.93
C THR A 500 -49.87 -77.12 7.88
N GLN A 501 -49.39 -78.31 7.52
CA GLN A 501 -47.95 -78.56 7.27
C GLN A 501 -47.44 -77.76 6.07
N GLU A 502 -48.21 -77.63 4.99
CA GLU A 502 -47.87 -76.76 3.86
C GLU A 502 -47.84 -75.28 4.25
N LYS A 503 -48.84 -74.80 5.01
CA LYS A 503 -48.85 -73.44 5.56
C LYS A 503 -47.62 -73.20 6.46
N ILE A 504 -47.21 -74.18 7.27
CA ILE A 504 -45.98 -74.12 8.07
C ILE A 504 -44.72 -74.09 7.19
N LYS A 505 -44.61 -74.94 6.16
CA LYS A 505 -43.48 -74.93 5.21
C LYS A 505 -43.36 -73.58 4.48
N HIS A 506 -44.48 -73.01 4.02
CA HIS A 506 -44.51 -71.68 3.40
C HIS A 506 -44.07 -70.57 4.36
N LEU A 507 -44.52 -70.60 5.62
CA LEU A 507 -44.09 -69.63 6.64
C LEU A 507 -42.60 -69.79 6.99
N GLN A 508 -42.06 -71.01 7.02
CA GLN A 508 -40.63 -71.25 7.20
C GLN A 508 -39.80 -70.72 6.03
N ILE A 509 -40.24 -70.95 4.79
CA ILE A 509 -39.58 -70.42 3.58
C ILE A 509 -39.62 -68.88 3.57
N PHE A 510 -40.76 -68.28 3.94
CA PHE A 510 -40.89 -66.82 4.09
C PHE A 510 -39.97 -66.27 5.18
N TRP A 511 -39.91 -66.91 6.36
CA TRP A 511 -39.03 -66.52 7.45
C TRP A 511 -37.54 -66.61 7.07
N LEU A 512 -37.12 -67.68 6.39
CA LEU A 512 -35.74 -67.81 5.89
C LEU A 512 -35.41 -66.75 4.81
N ARG A 513 -36.39 -66.36 3.99
CA ARG A 513 -36.24 -65.26 3.02
C ARG A 513 -36.04 -63.92 3.74
N GLU A 514 -36.86 -63.59 4.74
CA GLU A 514 -36.69 -62.34 5.49
C GLU A 514 -35.44 -62.33 6.38
N GLN A 515 -35.05 -63.48 6.94
CA GLN A 515 -33.78 -63.61 7.64
C GLN A 515 -32.59 -63.33 6.69
N LYS A 516 -32.65 -63.83 5.44
CA LYS A 516 -31.65 -63.53 4.40
C LYS A 516 -31.67 -62.05 3.99
N ASN A 517 -32.84 -61.44 3.83
CA ASN A 517 -32.97 -60.01 3.53
C ASN A 517 -32.34 -59.17 4.65
N LEU A 518 -32.65 -59.47 5.91
CA LEU A 518 -32.09 -58.79 7.08
C LEU A 518 -30.57 -58.94 7.16
N LEU A 519 -30.02 -60.12 6.82
CA LEU A 519 -28.58 -60.35 6.79
C LEU A 519 -27.89 -59.53 5.67
N ASN A 520 -28.51 -59.45 4.49
CA ASN A 520 -28.04 -58.61 3.39
C ASN A 520 -28.03 -57.12 3.78
N VAL A 521 -29.16 -56.59 4.29
CA VAL A 521 -29.29 -55.20 4.74
C VAL A 521 -28.31 -54.88 5.87
N SER A 522 -28.05 -55.83 6.78
CA SER A 522 -27.03 -55.70 7.82
C SER A 522 -25.61 -55.61 7.26
N LYS A 523 -25.29 -56.42 6.23
CA LYS A 523 -24.01 -56.35 5.49
C LYS A 523 -23.85 -55.02 4.76
N GLU A 524 -24.89 -54.58 4.03
CA GLU A 524 -24.91 -53.29 3.32
C GLU A 524 -24.72 -52.11 4.27
N ARG A 525 -25.41 -52.12 5.43
CA ARG A 525 -25.21 -51.15 6.51
C ARG A 525 -23.76 -51.14 7.00
N GLN A 526 -23.14 -52.30 7.18
CA GLN A 526 -21.75 -52.38 7.63
C GLN A 526 -20.77 -51.86 6.56
N GLU A 527 -21.02 -52.12 5.27
CA GLU A 527 -20.26 -51.55 4.17
C GLU A 527 -20.45 -50.02 4.05
N GLN A 528 -21.67 -49.52 4.27
CA GLN A 528 -21.95 -48.08 4.33
C GLN A 528 -21.22 -47.41 5.51
N ILE A 529 -21.22 -48.02 6.70
CA ILE A 529 -20.44 -47.55 7.86
C ILE A 529 -18.94 -47.53 7.54
N HIS A 530 -18.41 -48.55 6.85
CA HIS A 530 -17.02 -48.57 6.42
C HIS A 530 -16.70 -47.43 5.43
N LYS A 531 -17.54 -47.25 4.39
CA LYS A 531 -17.42 -46.16 3.40
C LYS A 531 -17.49 -44.78 4.07
N LEU A 532 -18.42 -44.58 5.00
CA LEU A 532 -18.57 -43.35 5.79
C LEU A 532 -17.34 -43.07 6.67
N ASN A 533 -16.75 -44.09 7.28
CA ASN A 533 -15.52 -43.94 8.06
C ASN A 533 -14.28 -43.65 7.16
N LEU A 534 -14.25 -44.16 5.93
CA LEU A 534 -13.23 -43.81 4.94
C LEU A 534 -13.37 -42.34 4.49
N LEU A 535 -14.60 -41.90 4.18
CA LEU A 535 -14.91 -40.51 3.82
C LEU A 535 -14.55 -39.54 4.96
N LYS A 536 -14.85 -39.88 6.23
CA LYS A 536 -14.40 -39.09 7.40
C LYS A 536 -12.88 -38.94 7.46
N LYS A 537 -12.11 -40.00 7.19
CA LYS A 537 -10.65 -39.93 7.12
C LYS A 537 -10.17 -39.06 5.94
N GLN A 538 -10.82 -39.14 4.79
CA GLN A 538 -10.52 -38.30 3.63
C GLN A 538 -10.79 -36.82 3.92
N ASN A 539 -11.93 -36.48 4.54
CA ASN A 539 -12.25 -35.12 4.95
C ASN A 539 -11.21 -34.56 5.93
N LEU A 540 -10.83 -35.31 6.98
CA LEU A 540 -9.77 -34.90 7.92
C LEU A 540 -8.42 -34.63 7.22
N ILE A 541 -8.07 -35.42 6.20
CA ILE A 541 -6.86 -35.20 5.39
C ILE A 541 -7.01 -33.95 4.51
N LEU A 542 -8.18 -33.69 3.95
CA LEU A 542 -8.47 -32.49 3.15
C LEU A 542 -8.48 -31.22 4.02
N GLU A 543 -9.06 -31.27 5.22
CA GLU A 543 -9.03 -30.19 6.23
C GLU A 543 -7.58 -29.87 6.63
N GLN A 544 -6.77 -30.88 6.94
CA GLN A 544 -5.34 -30.68 7.25
C GLN A 544 -4.54 -30.11 6.06
N LYS A 545 -4.86 -30.52 4.82
CA LYS A 545 -4.26 -29.91 3.62
C LYS A 545 -4.72 -28.45 3.44
N ASN A 546 -6.00 -28.16 3.64
CA ASN A 546 -6.55 -26.82 3.52
C ASN A 546 -5.97 -25.86 4.57
N LEU A 547 -5.76 -26.32 5.81
CA LEU A 547 -5.06 -25.58 6.85
C LEU A 547 -3.59 -25.29 6.49
N LYS A 548 -2.86 -26.27 5.92
CA LYS A 548 -1.49 -26.04 5.43
C LYS A 548 -1.44 -25.00 4.32
N VAL A 549 -2.28 -25.14 3.30
CA VAL A 549 -2.39 -24.18 2.19
C VAL A 549 -2.81 -22.79 2.69
N SER A 550 -3.71 -22.70 3.67
CA SER A 550 -4.11 -21.43 4.29
C SER A 550 -2.94 -20.76 5.00
N ASN A 551 -2.16 -21.50 5.80
CA ASN A 551 -0.97 -20.99 6.47
C ASN A 551 0.13 -20.56 5.48
N GLU A 552 0.30 -21.31 4.38
CA GLU A 552 1.20 -20.94 3.28
C GLU A 552 0.74 -19.64 2.60
N ILE A 553 -0.56 -19.48 2.31
CA ILE A 553 -1.16 -18.24 1.79
C ILE A 553 -0.97 -17.07 2.75
N GLU A 554 -1.13 -17.25 4.06
CA GLU A 554 -0.87 -16.18 5.04
C GLU A 554 0.62 -15.81 5.12
N SER A 555 1.52 -16.79 5.02
CA SER A 555 2.97 -16.57 4.92
C SER A 555 3.32 -15.78 3.65
N TYR A 556 2.78 -16.15 2.49
CA TYR A 556 2.97 -15.40 1.25
C TYR A 556 2.39 -13.98 1.33
N LYS A 557 1.20 -13.79 1.90
CA LYS A 557 0.62 -12.46 2.18
C LYS A 557 1.49 -11.64 3.16
N ALA A 558 2.19 -12.28 4.10
CA ALA A 558 3.11 -11.59 5.00
C ALA A 558 4.41 -11.17 4.27
N GLN A 559 4.95 -12.04 3.42
CA GLN A 559 6.08 -11.74 2.54
C GLN A 559 5.75 -10.62 1.55
N GLU A 560 4.58 -10.66 0.91
CA GLU A 560 4.04 -9.61 0.05
C GLU A 560 3.96 -8.26 0.76
N ARG A 561 3.34 -8.21 1.95
CA ARG A 561 3.30 -6.98 2.79
C ARG A 561 4.70 -6.47 3.14
N ASN A 562 5.69 -7.34 3.31
CA ASN A 562 7.07 -6.95 3.57
C ASN A 562 7.76 -6.42 2.29
N ILE A 563 7.52 -7.06 1.14
CA ILE A 563 8.01 -6.62 -0.17
C ILE A 563 7.41 -5.24 -0.53
N LEU A 564 6.11 -5.02 -0.31
CA LEU A 564 5.45 -3.73 -0.52
C LEU A 564 6.03 -2.63 0.39
N ARG A 565 6.32 -2.94 1.67
CA ARG A 565 7.04 -2.01 2.56
C ARG A 565 8.44 -1.69 2.03
N ASN A 566 9.17 -2.68 1.53
CA ASN A 566 10.50 -2.48 0.93
C ASN A 566 10.44 -1.67 -0.37
N ILE A 567 9.43 -1.89 -1.22
CA ILE A 567 9.19 -1.10 -2.43
C ILE A 567 8.89 0.35 -2.05
N ASN A 568 8.01 0.62 -1.08
CA ASN A 568 7.72 1.98 -0.62
C ASN A 568 8.97 2.65 0.00
N ASN A 569 9.77 1.92 0.77
CA ASN A 569 11.04 2.41 1.31
C ASN A 569 12.04 2.76 0.19
N LEU A 570 12.12 1.94 -0.87
CA LEU A 570 12.95 2.20 -2.05
C LEU A 570 12.41 3.38 -2.87
N GLN A 571 11.10 3.52 -3.06
CA GLN A 571 10.47 4.67 -3.72
C GLN A 571 10.73 5.97 -2.96
N ASN A 572 10.57 5.98 -1.63
CA ASN A 572 10.92 7.13 -0.77
C ASN A 572 12.42 7.47 -0.88
N LYS A 573 13.29 6.46 -0.99
CA LYS A 573 14.72 6.66 -1.19
C LYS A 573 15.06 7.19 -2.59
N VAL A 574 14.37 6.73 -3.63
CA VAL A 574 14.47 7.28 -4.99
C VAL A 574 13.99 8.73 -5.02
N SER A 575 12.83 9.06 -4.41
CA SER A 575 12.33 10.43 -4.33
C SER A 575 13.33 11.36 -3.65
N SER A 576 13.84 10.98 -2.47
CA SER A 576 14.85 11.80 -1.77
C SER A 576 16.18 11.90 -2.53
N LEU A 577 16.58 10.90 -3.31
CA LEU A 577 17.72 11.00 -4.23
C LEU A 577 17.42 11.92 -5.43
N CYS A 578 16.20 11.94 -5.95
CA CYS A 578 15.74 12.89 -6.96
C CYS A 578 15.70 14.33 -6.41
N ASP A 579 15.25 14.53 -5.17
CA ASP A 579 15.28 15.83 -4.47
C ASP A 579 16.71 16.31 -4.21
N ILE A 580 17.64 15.40 -3.92
CA ILE A 580 19.06 15.72 -3.80
C ILE A 580 19.68 16.02 -5.19
N LEU A 581 19.27 15.30 -6.25
CA LEU A 581 19.75 15.53 -7.62
C LEU A 581 19.24 16.86 -8.20
N THR A 582 17.98 17.23 -8.00
CA THR A 582 17.45 18.54 -8.38
C THR A 582 18.18 19.64 -7.63
N LYS A 583 18.22 19.60 -6.29
CA LYS A 583 18.97 20.58 -5.47
C LYS A 583 20.47 20.66 -5.83
N ARG A 584 21.09 19.57 -6.30
CA ARG A 584 22.46 19.58 -6.86
C ARG A 584 22.54 20.20 -8.25
N LYS A 585 21.59 19.91 -9.14
CA LYS A 585 21.49 20.51 -10.49
C LYS A 585 21.24 22.01 -10.42
N ASP A 586 20.38 22.44 -9.50
CA ASP A 586 20.05 23.86 -9.27
C ASP A 586 21.27 24.59 -8.71
N LYS A 587 21.94 24.02 -7.70
CA LYS A 587 23.24 24.53 -7.21
C LYS A 587 24.30 24.57 -8.30
N LYS A 588 24.38 23.55 -9.17
CA LYS A 588 25.28 23.59 -10.33
C LYS A 588 24.89 24.76 -11.25
N SER A 589 23.62 24.93 -11.62
CA SER A 589 23.21 26.03 -12.50
C SER A 589 23.49 27.41 -11.90
N VAL A 590 23.37 27.58 -10.58
CA VAL A 590 23.77 28.81 -9.88
C VAL A 590 25.29 29.02 -9.93
N LEU A 591 26.09 27.96 -9.71
CA LEU A 591 27.56 28.03 -9.81
C LEU A 591 28.04 28.27 -11.26
N ASP A 592 27.43 27.62 -12.25
CA ASP A 592 27.74 27.82 -13.67
C ASP A 592 27.43 29.27 -14.09
N LYS A 593 26.29 29.83 -13.65
CA LYS A 593 25.94 31.26 -13.86
C LYS A 593 26.89 32.20 -13.14
N SER A 594 27.29 31.87 -11.90
CA SER A 594 28.26 32.66 -11.14
C SER A 594 29.64 32.66 -11.78
N ASN A 595 30.07 31.51 -12.31
CA ASN A 595 31.33 31.39 -13.06
C ASN A 595 31.26 32.20 -14.36
N TYR A 596 30.15 32.11 -15.12
CA TYR A 596 29.97 32.91 -16.33
C TYR A 596 29.99 34.41 -16.05
N TYR A 597 29.34 34.87 -14.97
CA TYR A 597 29.38 36.27 -14.54
C TYR A 597 30.79 36.71 -14.11
N VAL A 598 31.52 35.85 -13.39
CA VAL A 598 32.91 36.12 -12.99
C VAL A 598 33.86 36.12 -14.20
N GLN A 599 33.67 35.22 -15.17
CA GLN A 599 34.40 35.25 -16.45
C GLN A 599 34.11 36.54 -17.21
N TYR A 600 32.85 36.96 -17.31
CA TYR A 600 32.48 38.23 -17.94
C TYR A 600 33.08 39.45 -17.23
N GLN A 601 33.18 39.44 -15.89
CA GLN A 601 33.91 40.47 -15.15
C GLN A 601 35.43 40.44 -15.41
N TYR A 602 36.03 39.26 -15.61
CA TYR A 602 37.45 39.16 -15.97
C TYR A 602 37.71 39.59 -17.42
N ASP A 603 36.85 39.24 -18.38
CA ASP A 603 36.90 39.74 -19.76
C ASP A 603 36.73 41.26 -19.82
N GLY A 604 35.87 41.83 -18.97
CA GLY A 604 35.74 43.28 -18.79
C GLY A 604 37.04 43.90 -18.30
N LYS A 605 37.54 43.46 -17.14
CA LYS A 605 38.81 43.95 -16.56
C LYS A 605 40.02 43.74 -17.46
N LEU A 606 40.03 42.69 -18.28
CA LEU A 606 41.07 42.48 -19.27
C LEU A 606 41.02 43.55 -20.35
N LYS A 607 39.83 43.88 -20.88
CA LYS A 607 39.65 44.98 -21.85
C LYS A 607 39.93 46.35 -21.26
N ASP A 608 39.55 46.59 -20.00
CA ASP A 608 39.86 47.83 -19.30
C ASP A 608 41.39 48.00 -19.19
N ALA A 609 42.12 46.92 -18.86
CA ALA A 609 43.59 46.92 -18.83
C ALA A 609 44.25 46.96 -20.22
N GLU A 610 43.65 46.33 -21.24
CA GLU A 610 44.11 46.44 -22.64
C GLU A 610 43.96 47.89 -23.14
N LEU A 611 42.88 48.59 -22.75
CA LEU A 611 42.69 50.01 -23.03
C LEU A 611 43.67 50.90 -22.25
N GLU A 612 43.94 50.61 -20.97
CA GLU A 612 44.96 51.30 -20.19
C GLU A 612 46.37 51.10 -20.79
N CYS A 613 46.70 49.89 -21.26
CA CYS A 613 47.93 49.64 -22.00
C CYS A 613 48.01 50.43 -23.32
N LEU A 614 46.92 50.47 -24.11
CA LEU A 614 46.89 51.24 -25.36
C LEU A 614 46.97 52.76 -25.12
N GLN A 615 46.44 53.26 -24.00
CA GLN A 615 46.62 54.65 -23.58
C GLN A 615 48.08 54.92 -23.21
N LEU A 616 48.70 54.06 -22.39
CA LEU A 616 50.11 54.19 -22.03
C LEU A 616 51.05 54.05 -23.25
N GLU A 617 50.71 53.23 -24.25
CA GLU A 617 51.44 53.16 -25.53
C GLU A 617 51.30 54.46 -26.35
N ALA A 618 50.13 55.11 -26.33
CA ALA A 618 49.92 56.42 -26.96
C ALA A 618 50.66 57.55 -26.22
N ASP A 619 50.59 57.59 -24.88
CA ASP A 619 51.33 58.54 -24.04
C ASP A 619 52.85 58.39 -24.26
N ILE A 620 53.36 57.16 -24.38
CA ILE A 620 54.76 56.89 -24.70
C ILE A 620 55.11 57.41 -26.10
N ALA A 621 54.24 57.22 -27.09
CA ALA A 621 54.45 57.73 -28.45
C ALA A 621 54.47 59.26 -28.51
N GLU A 622 53.56 59.94 -27.80
CA GLU A 622 53.55 61.41 -27.67
C GLU A 622 54.84 61.90 -26.99
N ILE A 623 55.28 61.24 -25.91
CA ILE A 623 56.56 61.54 -25.23
C ILE A 623 57.77 61.29 -26.13
N GLU A 624 57.74 60.28 -27.02
CA GLU A 624 58.81 60.04 -27.99
C GLU A 624 58.86 61.09 -29.11
N ASP A 625 57.70 61.56 -29.59
CA ASP A 625 57.61 62.66 -30.57
C ASP A 625 58.00 64.02 -29.94
N ASP A 626 57.59 64.31 -28.71
CA ASP A 626 58.01 65.49 -27.94
C ASP A 626 59.54 65.49 -27.72
N LYS A 627 60.08 64.35 -27.30
CA LYS A 627 61.54 64.11 -27.20
C LYS A 627 62.24 64.32 -28.55
N ALA A 628 61.62 63.91 -29.67
CA ALA A 628 62.16 64.15 -31.01
C ALA A 628 62.05 65.62 -31.45
N ALA A 629 61.00 66.35 -31.03
CA ALA A 629 60.81 67.77 -31.26
C ALA A 629 61.84 68.60 -30.47
N LEU A 630 61.93 68.39 -29.16
CA LEU A 630 62.93 69.01 -28.27
C LEU A 630 64.36 68.68 -28.71
N SER A 631 64.61 67.49 -29.26
CA SER A 631 65.92 67.15 -29.83
C SER A 631 66.24 67.96 -31.11
N LYS A 632 65.24 68.26 -31.95
CA LYS A 632 65.41 69.14 -33.13
C LYS A 632 65.65 70.59 -32.69
N GLU A 633 64.83 71.10 -31.77
CA GLU A 633 64.98 72.45 -31.21
C GLU A 633 66.37 72.63 -30.55
N LEU A 634 66.83 71.63 -29.78
CA LEU A 634 68.16 71.64 -29.18
C LEU A 634 69.28 71.62 -30.25
N ILE A 635 69.10 70.93 -31.38
CA ILE A 635 70.04 71.00 -32.51
C ILE A 635 70.04 72.40 -33.15
N GLU A 636 68.88 73.05 -33.26
CA GLU A 636 68.75 74.39 -33.82
C GLU A 636 69.34 75.47 -32.90
N LEU A 637 69.05 75.43 -31.60
CA LEU A 637 69.68 76.27 -30.59
C LEU A 637 71.21 76.07 -30.54
N ASN A 638 71.71 74.84 -30.75
CA ASN A 638 73.15 74.59 -30.88
C ASN A 638 73.74 75.17 -32.18
N ARG A 639 73.00 75.18 -33.29
CA ARG A 639 73.42 75.89 -34.53
C ARG A 639 73.48 77.39 -34.31
N GLU A 640 72.47 77.98 -33.68
CA GLU A 640 72.47 79.40 -33.33
C GLU A 640 73.62 79.76 -32.38
N ALA A 641 73.86 78.95 -31.35
CA ALA A 641 74.98 79.13 -30.42
C ALA A 641 76.33 79.08 -31.15
N LEU A 642 76.52 78.16 -32.11
CA LEU A 642 77.71 78.09 -32.97
C LEU A 642 77.82 79.29 -33.91
N GLU A 643 76.71 79.85 -34.41
CA GLU A 643 76.74 81.11 -35.15
C GLU A 643 77.12 82.31 -34.28
N TRP A 644 76.57 82.41 -33.07
CA TRP A 644 76.95 83.43 -32.10
C TRP A 644 78.43 83.29 -31.70
N GLU A 645 78.93 82.07 -31.53
CA GLU A 645 80.36 81.84 -31.27
C GLU A 645 81.24 82.28 -32.46
N LYS A 646 80.82 82.03 -33.71
CA LYS A 646 81.49 82.56 -34.92
C LYS A 646 81.43 84.09 -34.97
N LYS A 647 80.29 84.71 -34.70
CA LYS A 647 80.10 86.17 -34.62
C LYS A 647 81.02 86.78 -33.54
N VAL A 648 81.18 86.12 -32.39
CA VAL A 648 82.11 86.51 -31.30
C VAL A 648 83.58 86.29 -31.68
N LYS A 649 83.93 85.25 -32.44
CA LYS A 649 85.29 85.04 -32.97
C LYS A 649 85.67 86.14 -33.95
N LEU A 650 84.82 86.42 -34.94
CA LEU A 650 84.97 87.57 -35.86
C LEU A 650 85.04 88.91 -35.11
N GLY A 651 84.24 89.10 -34.05
CA GLY A 651 84.31 90.28 -33.18
C GLY A 651 85.61 90.42 -32.38
N LYS A 652 86.28 89.30 -32.05
CA LYS A 652 87.62 89.29 -31.42
C LYS A 652 88.71 89.56 -32.46
N GLU A 653 88.60 88.99 -33.66
CA GLU A 653 89.55 89.17 -34.76
C GLU A 653 89.54 90.62 -35.28
N THR A 654 88.37 91.20 -35.53
CA THR A 654 88.23 92.62 -35.89
C THR A 654 88.72 93.56 -34.78
N LYS A 655 88.49 93.21 -33.50
CA LYS A 655 89.06 93.96 -32.36
C LYS A 655 90.60 93.84 -32.27
N LEU A 656 91.19 92.74 -32.73
CA LEU A 656 92.64 92.58 -32.85
C LEU A 656 93.20 93.37 -34.04
N GLN A 657 92.51 93.38 -35.19
CA GLN A 657 92.87 94.20 -36.36
C GLN A 657 92.81 95.70 -36.03
N LEU A 658 91.74 96.17 -35.38
CA LEU A 658 91.63 97.55 -34.87
C LEU A 658 92.73 97.92 -33.85
N ARG A 659 93.28 96.93 -33.14
CA ARG A 659 94.48 97.12 -32.28
C ARG A 659 95.80 97.08 -33.05
N GLY A 660 95.82 96.53 -34.27
CA GLY A 660 96.99 96.52 -35.16
C GLY A 660 97.14 97.81 -35.96
N GLU A 661 96.04 98.48 -36.30
CA GLU A 661 96.05 99.65 -37.19
C GLU A 661 96.14 101.00 -36.47
N GLN A 662 95.84 101.09 -35.17
CA GLN A 662 96.01 102.35 -34.40
C GLN A 662 97.49 102.78 -34.31
N HIS A 663 97.82 103.82 -35.07
CA HIS A 663 99.17 104.27 -35.35
C HIS A 663 99.77 105.19 -34.28
N LYS A 664 101.08 105.00 -34.07
CA LYS A 664 102.18 106.01 -34.09
C LYS A 664 101.81 107.49 -33.87
N GLY A 665 102.55 108.14 -32.96
CA GLY A 665 102.75 109.60 -32.95
C GLY A 665 102.17 110.31 -31.72
N GLY A 666 102.90 111.28 -31.18
CA GLY A 666 102.45 112.07 -30.02
C GLY A 666 103.12 113.45 -29.98
N GLU A 667 102.32 114.50 -29.82
CA GLU A 667 102.75 115.91 -29.88
C GLU A 667 102.15 116.82 -28.78
N ILE A 668 101.30 116.29 -27.89
CA ILE A 668 100.49 117.08 -26.94
C ILE A 668 101.26 117.54 -25.68
N GLU A 669 102.44 116.98 -25.40
CA GLU A 669 103.20 117.32 -24.17
C GLU A 669 104.04 118.61 -24.31
N ASN A 670 104.63 118.86 -25.50
CA ASN A 670 105.65 119.91 -25.68
C ASN A 670 105.09 121.34 -25.62
N MET A 671 103.82 121.57 -25.94
CA MET A 671 103.19 122.90 -25.85
C MET A 671 103.06 123.44 -24.41
N LYS A 672 103.25 122.60 -23.38
CA LYS A 672 103.05 123.01 -21.97
C LYS A 672 104.24 123.78 -21.37
N LEU A 673 105.43 123.77 -22.00
CA LEU A 673 106.66 124.26 -21.38
C LEU A 673 106.95 125.77 -21.55
N GLU A 674 106.42 126.43 -22.59
CA GLU A 674 106.74 127.86 -22.82
C GLU A 674 105.91 128.81 -21.94
N ILE A 675 104.71 128.38 -21.49
CA ILE A 675 103.77 129.20 -20.70
C ILE A 675 104.34 129.61 -19.33
N GLN A 676 105.36 128.92 -18.81
CA GLN A 676 105.99 129.29 -17.54
C GLN A 676 106.99 130.47 -17.64
N ARG A 677 107.51 130.81 -18.82
CA ARG A 677 108.58 131.83 -18.94
C ARG A 677 108.13 133.27 -18.78
N MET A 678 106.95 133.64 -19.27
CA MET A 678 106.48 135.04 -19.22
C MET A 678 106.12 135.55 -17.81
N ASN A 679 105.79 134.65 -16.88
CA ASN A 679 105.27 135.03 -15.55
C ASN A 679 106.31 135.67 -14.60
N VAL A 680 107.61 135.61 -14.92
CA VAL A 680 108.68 136.08 -14.01
C VAL A 680 108.96 137.59 -14.14
N ILE A 681 108.75 138.19 -15.31
CA ILE A 681 109.15 139.59 -15.58
C ILE A 681 108.17 140.62 -14.96
N TYR A 682 106.88 140.26 -14.82
CA TYR A 682 105.83 141.16 -14.31
C TYR A 682 106.01 141.60 -12.83
N SER A 683 106.84 140.88 -12.06
CA SER A 683 106.92 141.02 -10.60
C SER A 683 107.73 142.25 -10.12
N GLN A 684 108.77 142.66 -10.85
CA GLN A 684 109.84 143.50 -10.25
C GLN A 684 109.68 145.02 -10.45
N LEU A 685 108.95 145.51 -11.46
CA LEU A 685 108.82 146.96 -11.69
C LEU A 685 107.78 147.66 -10.79
N LYS A 686 106.86 146.89 -10.20
CA LYS A 686 105.59 147.37 -9.63
C LYS A 686 105.66 147.94 -8.20
N LYS A 687 106.81 148.54 -7.79
CA LYS A 687 107.02 149.02 -6.41
C LYS A 687 107.71 150.38 -6.23
N ALA A 688 108.12 151.08 -7.30
CA ALA A 688 108.98 152.26 -7.16
C ALA A 688 108.34 153.64 -7.46
N GLN A 689 107.26 153.73 -8.26
CA GLN A 689 106.87 155.01 -8.89
C GLN A 689 105.47 155.58 -8.53
N GLU A 690 104.55 154.78 -7.98
CA GLU A 690 103.15 155.21 -7.73
C GLU A 690 102.94 156.29 -6.64
N LYS A 691 104.01 156.73 -5.95
CA LYS A 691 103.89 157.60 -4.76
C LYS A 691 103.98 159.11 -5.03
N LEU A 692 104.24 159.56 -6.26
CA LEU A 692 104.42 161.01 -6.55
C LEU A 692 103.49 161.60 -7.62
N LEU A 693 102.63 160.79 -8.28
CA LEU A 693 101.69 161.30 -9.30
C LEU A 693 100.30 161.66 -8.75
N LYS A 694 99.85 160.96 -7.70
CA LYS A 694 98.45 160.92 -7.24
C LYS A 694 97.84 162.27 -6.85
N ASP A 695 98.65 163.22 -6.39
CA ASP A 695 98.14 164.49 -5.84
C ASP A 695 97.80 165.55 -6.91
N LEU A 696 98.05 165.29 -8.20
CA LEU A 696 97.70 166.19 -9.31
C LEU A 696 96.65 165.64 -10.29
N GLU A 697 96.34 164.35 -10.25
CA GLU A 697 95.38 163.71 -11.19
C GLU A 697 93.91 163.99 -10.83
N HIS A 698 93.63 164.31 -9.56
CA HIS A 698 92.29 164.15 -9.00
C HIS A 698 91.21 165.11 -9.56
N CYS A 699 91.60 166.23 -10.17
CA CYS A 699 90.67 167.27 -10.67
C CYS A 699 90.11 167.00 -12.09
N VAL A 700 90.75 166.15 -12.91
CA VAL A 700 90.33 165.93 -14.30
C VAL A 700 89.29 164.81 -14.42
N SER A 701 89.45 163.73 -13.63
CA SER A 701 88.65 162.50 -13.66
C SER A 701 87.12 162.70 -13.56
N ARG A 702 86.66 163.83 -13.01
CA ARG A 702 85.24 164.13 -12.81
C ARG A 702 84.44 164.45 -14.09
N ARG A 703 85.10 164.64 -15.25
CA ARG A 703 84.40 164.89 -16.54
C ARG A 703 84.06 163.63 -17.34
N ASP A 704 84.89 162.59 -17.30
CA ASP A 704 84.71 161.40 -18.16
C ASP A 704 83.54 160.49 -17.72
N ALA A 705 83.23 160.47 -16.41
CA ALA A 705 82.28 159.54 -15.80
C ALA A 705 80.80 159.68 -16.25
N ILE A 706 80.47 160.69 -17.08
CA ILE A 706 79.12 160.91 -17.60
C ILE A 706 78.87 160.11 -18.90
N PHE A 707 79.91 159.80 -19.67
CA PHE A 707 79.77 159.25 -21.03
C PHE A 707 79.37 157.76 -21.06
N THR A 708 79.90 156.96 -20.13
CA THR A 708 79.79 155.49 -20.13
C THR A 708 78.40 154.92 -19.81
N VAL A 709 77.44 155.76 -19.39
CA VAL A 709 76.08 155.31 -19.03
C VAL A 709 75.21 155.02 -20.27
N ALA A 710 75.53 155.61 -21.43
CA ALA A 710 74.72 155.48 -22.64
C ALA A 710 74.79 154.09 -23.31
N GLU A 711 75.91 153.38 -23.14
CA GLU A 711 76.29 152.20 -23.92
C GLU A 711 75.52 150.91 -23.53
N ALA A 712 74.99 150.86 -22.30
CA ALA A 712 74.53 149.62 -21.67
C ALA A 712 73.19 149.03 -22.18
N ARG A 713 72.53 149.60 -23.19
CA ARG A 713 71.14 149.24 -23.59
C ARG A 713 71.01 148.16 -24.68
N GLN A 714 72.10 147.66 -25.25
CA GLN A 714 72.10 146.96 -26.55
C GLN A 714 71.85 145.42 -26.55
N LYS A 715 71.16 144.82 -25.56
CA LYS A 715 71.05 143.33 -25.48
C LYS A 715 69.68 142.79 -25.00
N ARG A 716 68.85 142.28 -25.93
CA ARG A 716 67.72 141.33 -25.69
C ARG A 716 67.18 140.71 -27.00
N SER A 717 67.30 139.39 -27.16
CA SER A 717 66.59 138.61 -28.20
C SER A 717 66.60 137.10 -27.85
N LYS A 718 65.41 136.48 -27.70
CA LYS A 718 65.17 135.03 -27.52
C LYS A 718 63.69 134.72 -27.75
N ALA A 719 63.32 133.90 -28.75
CA ALA A 719 61.92 133.51 -29.02
C ALA A 719 61.81 132.26 -29.93
N LEU A 720 62.27 131.08 -29.50
CA LEU A 720 62.34 129.88 -30.38
C LEU A 720 61.87 128.56 -29.72
N GLU A 721 61.42 128.57 -28.46
CA GLU A 721 61.34 127.35 -27.62
C GLU A 721 59.99 126.59 -27.72
N GLU A 722 58.95 127.18 -28.31
CA GLU A 722 57.56 126.67 -28.25
C GLU A 722 57.29 125.31 -28.95
N LYS A 723 58.12 124.94 -29.94
CA LYS A 723 57.72 123.95 -30.98
C LYS A 723 57.85 122.47 -30.57
N THR A 724 58.47 122.15 -29.43
CA THR A 724 58.81 120.76 -29.03
C THR A 724 57.69 120.02 -28.28
N ARG A 725 56.72 120.73 -27.70
CA ARG A 725 55.75 120.19 -26.73
C ARG A 725 54.74 119.18 -27.31
N ILE A 726 54.46 119.26 -28.62
CA ILE A 726 53.36 118.54 -29.27
C ILE A 726 53.64 117.03 -29.44
N ASN A 727 54.90 116.63 -29.66
CA ASN A 727 55.24 115.24 -29.99
C ASN A 727 55.06 114.24 -28.83
N TYR A 728 55.06 114.71 -27.57
CA TYR A 728 54.91 113.84 -26.40
C TYR A 728 53.46 113.37 -26.17
N SER A 729 52.45 114.11 -26.66
CA SER A 729 51.05 113.76 -26.44
C SER A 729 50.69 112.41 -27.08
N ARG A 730 51.06 112.19 -28.35
CA ARG A 730 50.62 111.02 -29.13
C ARG A 730 51.10 109.69 -28.54
N LYS A 731 52.31 109.65 -27.98
CA LYS A 731 52.87 108.44 -27.33
C LYS A 731 52.08 108.03 -26.07
N MET A 732 51.39 108.96 -25.41
CA MET A 732 50.59 108.66 -24.23
C MET A 732 49.23 108.03 -24.56
N ASP A 733 48.76 108.11 -25.81
CA ASP A 733 47.50 107.49 -26.26
C ASP A 733 47.73 106.03 -26.69
N GLU A 734 48.86 105.72 -27.34
CA GLU A 734 49.24 104.35 -27.74
C GLU A 734 49.36 103.41 -26.53
N VAL A 735 49.97 103.87 -25.43
CA VAL A 735 50.10 103.09 -24.18
C VAL A 735 48.72 102.77 -23.57
N ARG A 736 47.77 103.70 -23.63
CA ARG A 736 46.40 103.53 -23.09
C ARG A 736 45.62 102.45 -23.85
N ASN A 737 45.91 102.23 -25.13
CA ASN A 737 45.28 101.18 -25.92
C ASN A 737 45.86 99.78 -25.62
N ARG A 738 47.17 99.67 -25.33
CA ARG A 738 47.78 98.39 -24.90
C ARG A 738 47.22 97.89 -23.56
N ILE A 739 47.00 98.78 -22.60
CA ILE A 739 46.42 98.41 -21.28
C ILE A 739 45.05 97.75 -21.46
N LYS A 740 44.17 98.33 -22.28
CA LYS A 740 42.83 97.76 -22.57
C LYS A 740 42.86 96.38 -23.23
N GLN A 741 43.92 96.05 -23.96
CA GLN A 741 44.06 94.72 -24.54
C GLN A 741 44.38 93.69 -23.44
N GLN A 742 45.32 94.00 -22.56
CA GLN A 742 45.68 93.15 -21.41
C GLN A 742 44.52 93.00 -20.41
N GLU A 743 43.70 94.03 -20.21
CA GLU A 743 42.48 93.97 -19.38
C GLU A 743 41.43 92.97 -19.90
N ASN A 744 41.41 92.69 -21.20
CA ASN A 744 40.51 91.70 -21.80
C ASN A 744 41.12 90.30 -21.79
N GLU A 745 42.43 90.19 -21.98
CA GLU A 745 43.18 88.93 -21.80
C GLU A 745 43.06 88.41 -20.35
N MET A 746 43.15 89.31 -19.36
CA MET A 746 42.91 88.99 -17.94
C MET A 746 41.52 88.40 -17.66
N LYS A 747 40.46 88.89 -18.31
CA LYS A 747 39.09 88.34 -18.15
C LYS A 747 38.96 86.94 -18.73
N SER A 748 39.55 86.71 -19.91
CA SER A 748 39.64 85.39 -20.55
C SER A 748 40.37 84.36 -19.68
N VAL A 749 41.36 84.81 -18.88
CA VAL A 749 42.03 83.95 -17.88
C VAL A 749 41.14 83.72 -16.65
N GLN A 750 40.44 84.75 -16.16
CA GLN A 750 39.53 84.63 -15.02
C GLN A 750 38.38 83.62 -15.28
N GLU A 751 37.74 83.68 -16.45
CA GLU A 751 36.68 82.75 -16.87
C GLU A 751 37.17 81.29 -17.00
N LYS A 752 38.47 81.07 -17.21
CA LYS A 752 39.07 79.71 -17.20
C LYS A 752 39.36 79.23 -15.78
N ILE A 753 39.79 80.14 -14.90
CA ILE A 753 40.03 79.84 -13.48
C ILE A 753 38.72 79.43 -12.79
N GLU A 754 37.61 80.11 -13.07
CA GLU A 754 36.29 79.77 -12.49
C GLU A 754 35.84 78.36 -12.87
N LYS A 755 35.98 77.96 -14.15
CA LYS A 755 35.66 76.59 -14.62
C LYS A 755 36.55 75.52 -13.97
N LEU A 756 37.83 75.81 -13.76
CA LEU A 756 38.74 74.90 -13.05
C LEU A 756 38.37 74.75 -11.56
N TYR A 757 37.74 75.75 -10.94
CA TYR A 757 37.15 75.60 -9.60
C TYR A 757 35.88 74.73 -9.62
N GLU A 758 35.00 74.90 -10.61
CA GLU A 758 33.80 74.05 -10.77
C GLU A 758 34.18 72.57 -10.99
N GLU A 759 35.17 72.29 -11.84
CA GLU A 759 35.67 70.92 -12.07
C GLU A 759 36.33 70.32 -10.82
N LYS A 760 37.15 71.12 -10.11
CA LYS A 760 37.78 70.71 -8.84
C LYS A 760 36.74 70.34 -7.78
N ASP A 761 35.70 71.15 -7.61
CA ASP A 761 34.67 70.91 -6.61
C ASP A 761 33.77 69.71 -6.98
N ARG A 762 33.59 69.42 -8.28
CA ARG A 762 32.97 68.18 -8.77
C ARG A 762 33.82 66.95 -8.40
N ILE A 763 35.12 66.99 -8.67
CA ILE A 763 36.08 65.92 -8.32
C ILE A 763 36.15 65.72 -6.79
N ALA A 764 36.06 66.80 -6.00
CA ALA A 764 36.02 66.70 -4.54
C ALA A 764 34.76 65.96 -4.02
N GLN A 765 33.61 66.13 -4.68
CA GLN A 765 32.38 65.40 -4.36
C GLN A 765 32.47 63.92 -4.78
N GLU A 766 33.00 63.65 -5.98
CA GLU A 766 33.27 62.28 -6.45
C GLU A 766 34.22 61.54 -5.49
N LEU A 767 35.30 62.18 -5.05
CA LEU A 767 36.27 61.63 -4.10
C LEU A 767 35.65 61.41 -2.70
N HIS A 768 34.78 62.31 -2.22
CA HIS A 768 34.08 62.11 -0.94
C HIS A 768 33.16 60.88 -0.96
N ASN A 769 32.45 60.64 -2.07
CA ASN A 769 31.61 59.46 -2.24
C ASN A 769 32.46 58.17 -2.20
N VAL A 770 33.58 58.14 -2.93
CA VAL A 770 34.51 57.00 -2.94
C VAL A 770 35.09 56.72 -1.55
N VAL A 771 35.44 57.76 -0.78
CA VAL A 771 35.89 57.59 0.62
C VAL A 771 34.78 56.99 1.49
N SER A 772 33.52 57.41 1.34
CA SER A 772 32.40 56.83 2.08
C SER A 772 32.13 55.37 1.70
N GLU A 773 32.32 54.97 0.44
CA GLU A 773 32.22 53.58 0.01
C GLU A 773 33.36 52.72 0.58
N ILE A 774 34.58 53.27 0.66
CA ILE A 774 35.73 52.61 1.31
C ILE A 774 35.47 52.40 2.80
N GLU A 775 35.00 53.42 3.53
CA GLU A 775 34.63 53.29 4.95
C GLU A 775 33.54 52.23 5.18
N PHE A 776 32.53 52.18 4.31
CA PHE A 776 31.51 51.12 4.35
C PHE A 776 32.11 49.73 4.13
N CYS A 777 32.97 49.57 3.11
CA CYS A 777 33.64 48.30 2.80
C CYS A 777 34.57 47.84 3.94
N GLU A 778 35.34 48.75 4.54
CA GLU A 778 36.18 48.45 5.70
C GLU A 778 35.35 47.97 6.90
N ASN A 779 34.24 48.66 7.20
CA ASN A 779 33.38 48.29 8.33
C ASN A 779 32.68 46.94 8.10
N TYR A 780 32.27 46.66 6.85
CA TYR A 780 31.77 45.35 6.45
C TYR A 780 32.85 44.26 6.58
N GLN A 781 34.10 44.52 6.16
CA GLN A 781 35.24 43.60 6.32
C GLN A 781 35.53 43.32 7.80
N LYS A 782 35.57 44.36 8.66
CA LYS A 782 35.77 44.23 10.11
C LYS A 782 34.69 43.35 10.75
N SER A 783 33.43 43.55 10.36
CA SER A 783 32.31 42.68 10.79
C SER A 783 32.47 41.23 10.32
N LEU A 784 32.82 41.01 9.05
CA LEU A 784 32.97 39.67 8.48
C LEU A 784 34.13 38.88 9.13
N LEU A 785 35.25 39.56 9.45
CA LEU A 785 36.37 38.98 10.18
C LEU A 785 35.98 38.56 11.60
N PHE A 786 35.25 39.40 12.33
CA PHE A 786 34.73 39.05 13.66
C PHE A 786 33.84 37.80 13.61
N ASP A 787 32.94 37.72 12.63
CA ASP A 787 32.04 36.59 12.44
C ASP A 787 32.81 35.29 12.11
N ILE A 788 33.79 35.36 11.20
CA ILE A 788 34.70 34.24 10.88
C ILE A 788 35.40 33.74 12.15
N GLU A 789 35.93 34.64 12.98
CA GLU A 789 36.71 34.29 14.15
C GLU A 789 35.85 33.69 15.28
N GLN A 790 34.63 34.21 15.45
CA GLN A 790 33.62 33.62 16.33
C GLN A 790 33.21 32.21 15.87
N ARG A 791 33.05 32.00 14.55
CA ARG A 791 32.71 30.67 13.97
C ARG A 791 33.85 29.67 14.15
N LYS A 792 35.11 30.07 13.98
CA LYS A 792 36.31 29.25 14.30
C LYS A 792 36.32 28.81 15.77
N THR A 793 36.11 29.75 16.71
CA THR A 793 36.08 29.45 18.16
C THR A 793 34.96 28.48 18.52
N ASN A 794 33.76 28.65 17.96
CA ASN A 794 32.65 27.72 18.13
C ASN A 794 32.92 26.33 17.51
N ARG A 795 33.67 26.25 16.41
CA ARG A 795 34.09 24.98 15.80
C ARG A 795 35.10 24.24 16.68
N GLN A 796 36.06 24.95 17.28
CA GLN A 796 37.05 24.36 18.19
C GLN A 796 36.39 23.73 19.42
N LEU A 797 35.55 24.48 20.14
CA LEU A 797 34.84 23.97 21.32
C LEU A 797 34.03 22.69 21.01
N LYS A 798 33.30 22.67 19.89
CA LYS A 798 32.54 21.48 19.45
C LYS A 798 33.45 20.29 19.11
N TYR A 799 34.63 20.54 18.54
CA TYR A 799 35.61 19.50 18.23
C TYR A 799 36.24 18.91 19.51
N GLU A 800 36.58 19.75 20.50
CA GLU A 800 37.15 19.32 21.77
C GLU A 800 36.14 18.52 22.61
N MET A 801 34.87 18.94 22.64
CA MET A 801 33.78 18.14 23.22
C MET A 801 33.66 16.76 22.55
N LEU A 802 33.71 16.71 21.21
CA LEU A 802 33.63 15.46 20.46
C LEU A 802 34.84 14.54 20.72
N LEU A 803 36.05 15.09 20.78
CA LEU A 803 37.26 14.33 21.18
C LEU A 803 37.14 13.78 22.60
N MET A 804 36.57 14.54 23.55
CA MET A 804 36.35 14.06 24.92
C MET A 804 35.29 12.94 24.97
N MET A 805 34.21 13.07 24.20
CA MET A 805 33.23 11.98 24.02
C MET A 805 33.85 10.74 23.38
N GLN A 806 34.70 10.90 22.35
CA GLN A 806 35.38 9.78 21.67
C GLN A 806 36.36 9.06 22.61
N LYS A 807 37.12 9.80 23.44
CA LYS A 807 37.97 9.22 24.49
C LYS A 807 37.14 8.45 25.52
N LYS A 808 36.02 9.02 26.00
CA LYS A 808 35.08 8.36 26.92
C LYS A 808 34.48 7.08 26.32
N LEU A 809 34.11 7.12 25.05
CA LEU A 809 33.58 5.97 24.30
C LEU A 809 34.62 4.86 24.07
N ASN A 810 35.89 5.21 23.82
CA ASN A 810 36.97 4.23 23.73
C ASN A 810 37.19 3.53 25.08
N VAL A 811 37.20 4.27 26.20
CA VAL A 811 37.29 3.66 27.55
C VAL A 811 36.12 2.71 27.82
N TYR A 812 34.89 3.05 27.39
CA TYR A 812 33.76 2.12 27.50
C TYR A 812 33.93 0.86 26.62
N ARG A 813 34.49 0.98 25.41
CA ARG A 813 34.79 -0.16 24.54
C ARG A 813 35.88 -1.08 25.11
N ASP A 814 36.92 -0.52 25.73
CA ASP A 814 37.96 -1.32 26.38
C ASP A 814 37.40 -2.08 27.61
N LEU A 815 36.51 -1.44 28.39
CA LEU A 815 35.80 -2.08 29.50
C LEU A 815 34.85 -3.21 29.03
N ASP A 816 34.11 -3.00 27.94
CA ASP A 816 33.25 -4.02 27.32
C ASP A 816 34.08 -5.21 26.79
N ALA A 817 35.24 -4.93 26.18
CA ALA A 817 36.26 -5.92 25.81
C ALA A 817 37.01 -6.53 27.01
N LYS A 818 36.55 -6.30 28.26
CA LYS A 818 37.12 -6.77 29.54
C LYS A 818 38.58 -6.35 29.81
N LYS A 819 39.13 -5.40 29.05
CA LYS A 819 40.45 -4.83 29.31
C LYS A 819 40.35 -3.86 30.47
N GLN A 820 41.14 -4.06 31.51
CA GLN A 820 41.24 -3.08 32.59
C GLN A 820 41.98 -1.84 32.07
N PRO A 821 41.38 -0.64 32.05
CA PRO A 821 42.06 0.57 31.62
C PRO A 821 43.20 0.88 32.60
N PHE A 822 44.37 1.23 32.07
CA PHE A 822 45.58 1.47 32.85
C PHE A 822 45.43 2.73 33.73
N LEU A 823 45.09 2.53 35.00
CA LEU A 823 44.98 3.59 36.00
C LEU A 823 46.39 3.96 36.51
N HIS A 824 46.93 5.06 36.00
CA HIS A 824 48.21 5.64 36.44
C HIS A 824 48.17 6.21 37.87
N THR A 825 47.06 6.04 38.61
CA THR A 825 46.88 6.53 39.98
C THR A 825 46.08 5.50 40.79
N LYS A 826 46.48 5.24 42.03
CA LYS A 826 45.81 4.27 42.92
C LYS A 826 44.34 4.65 43.13
N ARG A 827 43.43 3.67 43.05
CA ARG A 827 41.96 3.88 43.05
C ARG A 827 41.42 4.65 44.27
N SER A 828 42.09 4.58 45.41
CA SER A 828 41.79 5.36 46.62
C SER A 828 42.12 6.85 46.49
N LEU A 829 43.15 7.21 45.72
CA LEU A 829 43.58 8.60 45.49
C LEU A 829 42.79 9.28 44.37
N MET A 830 42.18 8.53 43.45
CA MET A 830 41.46 9.06 42.27
C MET A 830 40.45 10.18 42.58
N LYS A 831 39.70 10.10 43.70
CA LYS A 831 38.77 11.17 44.09
C LYS A 831 39.50 12.45 44.53
N ARG A 832 40.62 12.29 45.24
CA ARG A 832 41.46 13.38 45.73
C ARG A 832 42.20 14.05 44.58
N THR A 833 42.87 13.29 43.72
CA THR A 833 43.58 13.86 42.55
C THR A 833 42.62 14.48 41.54
N HIS A 834 41.41 13.94 41.37
CA HIS A 834 40.37 14.61 40.58
C HIS A 834 39.93 15.96 41.19
N SER A 835 39.80 16.04 42.52
CA SER A 835 39.51 17.31 43.22
C SER A 835 40.66 18.32 43.07
N GLU A 836 41.90 17.88 43.29
CA GLU A 836 43.11 18.70 43.14
C GLU A 836 43.25 19.21 41.68
N LEU A 837 42.98 18.36 40.68
CA LEU A 837 42.93 18.76 39.26
C LEU A 837 41.77 19.73 38.96
N LYS A 838 40.59 19.55 39.56
CA LYS A 838 39.44 20.47 39.40
C LYS A 838 39.72 21.84 40.01
N GLU A 839 40.43 21.88 41.14
CA GLU A 839 40.89 23.11 41.79
C GLU A 839 41.99 23.83 40.99
N VAL A 840 43.01 23.11 40.51
CA VAL A 840 44.05 23.66 39.62
C VAL A 840 43.44 24.19 38.33
N ASN A 841 42.50 23.46 37.71
CA ASN A 841 41.82 23.90 36.50
C ASN A 841 40.91 25.13 36.76
N GLY A 842 40.31 25.23 37.95
CA GLY A 842 39.62 26.43 38.41
C GLY A 842 40.55 27.65 38.51
N LYS A 843 41.72 27.49 39.14
CA LYS A 843 42.75 28.54 39.21
C LYS A 843 43.25 28.97 37.82
N LEU A 844 43.46 28.01 36.91
CA LEU A 844 43.79 28.30 35.51
C LEU A 844 42.67 29.04 34.77
N CYS A 845 41.40 28.74 35.02
CA CYS A 845 40.28 29.50 34.48
C CYS A 845 40.33 30.97 34.94
N CYS A 846 40.54 31.23 36.23
CA CYS A 846 40.66 32.60 36.76
C CYS A 846 41.88 33.34 36.20
N ILE A 847 43.02 32.67 36.02
CA ILE A 847 44.20 33.24 35.37
C ILE A 847 43.89 33.64 33.93
N VAL A 848 43.16 32.81 33.17
CA VAL A 848 42.76 33.14 31.79
C VAL A 848 41.68 34.23 31.74
N GLU A 849 40.75 34.30 32.71
CA GLU A 849 39.78 35.40 32.84
C GLU A 849 40.49 36.75 33.10
N ASN A 850 41.49 36.77 33.98
CA ASN A 850 42.33 37.95 34.21
C ASN A 850 43.12 38.33 32.96
N LEU A 851 43.85 37.38 32.35
CA LEU A 851 44.61 37.64 31.12
C LEU A 851 43.73 38.11 29.95
N GLN A 852 42.47 37.66 29.85
CA GLN A 852 41.53 38.13 28.83
C GLN A 852 41.07 39.57 29.08
N SER A 853 41.20 40.06 30.31
CA SER A 853 40.95 41.45 30.71
C SER A 853 42.21 42.31 30.52
N ASP A 854 43.38 41.79 30.89
CA ASP A 854 44.67 42.48 30.80
C ASP A 854 45.17 42.60 29.34
N PHE A 855 44.85 41.64 28.47
CA PHE A 855 45.30 41.57 27.07
C PHE A 855 44.14 41.39 26.07
N PRO A 856 43.30 42.43 25.84
CA PRO A 856 42.15 42.35 24.92
C PRO A 856 42.51 41.93 23.48
N LEU A 857 43.73 42.26 23.03
CA LEU A 857 44.26 41.91 21.70
C LEU A 857 44.34 40.39 21.45
N TYR A 858 44.48 39.58 22.50
CA TYR A 858 44.47 38.11 22.42
C TYR A 858 43.17 37.51 22.96
N GLY A 859 42.10 38.31 23.06
CA GLY A 859 40.82 37.91 23.66
C GLY A 859 40.13 36.74 22.94
N VAL A 860 40.48 36.45 21.68
CA VAL A 860 39.99 35.28 20.93
C VAL A 860 40.73 34.01 21.37
N GLU A 861 42.06 34.06 21.40
CA GLU A 861 42.97 32.97 21.74
C GLU A 861 42.80 32.56 23.21
N LEU A 862 42.68 33.55 24.10
CA LEU A 862 42.41 33.35 25.51
C LEU A 862 41.00 32.75 25.72
N LYS A 863 39.99 33.21 24.97
CA LYS A 863 38.64 32.61 25.00
C LYS A 863 38.61 31.18 24.44
N ARG A 864 39.52 30.81 23.53
CA ARG A 864 39.71 29.41 23.08
C ARG A 864 40.32 28.56 24.19
N LEU A 865 41.42 29.00 24.79
CA LEU A 865 42.06 28.32 25.93
C LEU A 865 41.07 28.14 27.10
N TYR A 866 40.31 29.19 27.42
CA TYR A 866 39.26 29.18 28.43
C TYR A 866 38.16 28.14 28.14
N ASN A 867 37.69 28.07 26.89
CA ASN A 867 36.75 27.04 26.45
C ASN A 867 37.35 25.63 26.66
N THR A 868 38.61 25.41 26.27
CA THR A 868 39.32 24.13 26.46
C THR A 868 39.40 23.72 27.93
N LEU A 869 39.74 24.65 28.83
CA LEU A 869 39.78 24.42 30.28
C LEU A 869 38.37 24.07 30.83
N LYS A 870 37.30 24.62 30.27
CA LYS A 870 35.91 24.36 30.70
C LYS A 870 35.19 23.19 30.00
N VAL A 871 35.80 22.49 29.03
CA VAL A 871 35.16 21.35 28.30
C VAL A 871 34.58 20.30 29.25
N TYR A 872 35.25 20.01 30.36
CA TYR A 872 34.76 19.03 31.33
C TYR A 872 33.38 19.40 31.89
N ILE A 873 33.11 20.68 32.17
CA ILE A 873 31.83 21.18 32.71
C ILE A 873 30.71 20.96 31.68
N PHE A 874 30.97 21.27 30.41
CA PHE A 874 30.00 21.08 29.33
C PHE A 874 29.68 19.58 29.11
N THR A 875 30.65 18.68 29.32
CA THR A 875 30.43 17.23 29.25
C THR A 875 29.82 16.62 30.52
N GLU A 876 30.03 17.21 31.71
CA GLU A 876 29.29 16.87 32.94
C GLU A 876 27.80 17.20 32.75
N TYR A 877 27.47 18.39 32.25
CA TYR A 877 26.07 18.83 32.02
C TYR A 877 25.30 17.94 31.03
N GLN A 878 25.92 17.50 29.92
CA GLN A 878 25.28 16.57 28.99
C GLN A 878 25.10 15.14 29.53
N SER A 879 25.65 14.81 30.70
CA SER A 879 25.33 13.56 31.41
C SER A 879 24.01 13.63 32.19
N ASN A 880 23.50 14.84 32.44
CA ASN A 880 22.34 15.12 33.30
C ASN A 880 21.14 15.73 32.54
N LEU A 881 21.19 15.83 31.20
CA LEU A 881 19.98 16.06 30.41
C LEU A 881 19.38 14.73 29.95
N ASP A 882 18.15 14.47 30.39
CA ASP A 882 17.35 13.32 29.96
C ASP A 882 17.21 13.24 28.43
N VAL A 883 17.19 12.01 27.93
CA VAL A 883 17.06 11.71 26.50
C VAL A 883 15.62 11.98 26.04
N ARG A 884 15.30 13.22 25.69
CA ARG A 884 14.12 13.57 24.90
C ARG A 884 14.46 13.67 23.41
N THR A 885 13.99 12.69 22.67
CA THR A 885 14.11 12.56 21.22
C THR A 885 13.23 13.58 20.49
N SER A 886 13.84 14.59 19.87
CA SER A 886 13.11 15.52 18.99
C SER A 886 13.97 16.08 17.84
N PHE A 887 14.54 15.18 17.02
CA PHE A 887 15.12 15.54 15.71
C PHE A 887 14.65 14.56 14.62
N LEU A 888 13.41 14.77 14.18
CA LEU A 888 12.86 14.21 12.94
C LEU A 888 11.89 15.21 12.29
N LYS A 889 12.45 16.33 11.81
CA LYS A 889 11.93 17.19 10.75
C LYS A 889 13.08 18.00 10.15
#